data_AF-A0A2U2SGK0-F1
#
_entry.id   AF-A0A2U2SGK0-F1
#
_cell.length_a   1.000
_cell.length_b   1.000
_cell.length_c   1.000
_cell.angle_alpha   90.00
_cell.angle_beta   90.00
_cell.angle_gamma   90.00
#
_symmetry.space_group_name_H-M   'P 1'
#
loop_
_entity.id
_entity.type
_entity.pdbx_description
1 polymer ?
#
loop_
_entity_poly.entity_id
_entity_poly.type
_entity_poly.pdbx_seq_one_letter_code
_entity_poly.pdbx_strand_id
1 'polypeptide(L)'
;MLVKKLMAFVMIISVGFGSLPYRTLNQTQAAQEAGFHLVQADDSGVTIEYFLGDYSFETVELDGARYDRILLQDASHIGEPGKPNLPLVATSIGVPINAEFDLQIEETQTKTLSGTYRIEPASTYMVGEEDLTAGNLIYVPDSETYASPSAYPGIQVELGEAGKLRSQRILPVRVFPFQYRPASGDLEVIQYIRFRVVFQSSDGKPLLESSSALAEEDNPFEPLYQQSLLNYQEARRYRAFEYPRNETLQLLSETASSERYKITVTEDGIYKLTYETLQAAGMPVTTVNPQTFAMTNQGRPVAIYVHNSDGDASKFSPGEYVLFFGERLDGTYLASLYADEDDFWRDNFYRSNEQTPTAFSPRFNRTMIEKYTNQNVYWLTYGGEGGPFMEQVDVTPGSAPYLESFQQRIHYEEQNVWWTTHFTSEDTFFWDNVQFTANTEKNYSLNVPNPIPEGNATLRGEFVARADSSSINPDHVQAFYINKNQHPTSIGTITWDGKRRYRFEFTFPASYLVHGPNTLTVEFKKVSGVIVDQIFVDWFEIIYERQMIAQGNQISINRPSPQAPQSSFGAYRLYLPLVLRDNMAINSFSISGFTDQPIILQISDPLKPKKVNGANFENGVCSFVLPSDLGKSLFVASPTLLTASKIEKVSFDDIVGQEADYIFIAPKAFLTTVQDLASYRQTTDGFSTTVVSLEEIINQFNFGIYHPRAIKNYLQYVYDHWTTKPSYVLLVGDGHWNFLGSSSYDNPTIYMPPNLQWVDPWQGEIDSANDLVTVDGWDPLPDIYIGRLPVTANEEILAYLYKVQVYENALNQAWQKRFLFVSDANDPSAGNFPALMDDVINDYSISDQRKVYLNKSGSTYTSYNTESDNNLPCGTPDGSNQCPNATQTLLSLINTTGVGHLVYSGHGFIDGWSKAVVFSNPKVNELNNGSPLPIVFSLDCLDGYWYYPQLTAVDHRGQSLIEILVRTPSKGAVAAFSPTGLGLATAHDKLQRGFYDYIFSGNNWRLGEAAVRAKLRVYQEANLHVDLVHTYTVFGDPALLASSP
;
A
#
# COMPACT_ATOMS: atom_id res chain seq x y z
N MET A 1 -24.42 64.90 30.21
CA MET A 1 -25.88 65.11 30.35
C MET A 1 -26.54 63.81 29.90
N LEU A 2 -27.01 62.89 30.75
CA LEU A 2 -28.16 62.99 31.69
C LEU A 2 -29.39 63.61 31.01
N VAL A 3 -30.62 63.05 30.99
CA VAL A 3 -31.25 61.96 31.80
C VAL A 3 -32.51 61.42 31.05
N LYS A 4 -32.71 60.10 30.90
CA LYS A 4 -33.70 59.19 31.56
C LYS A 4 -35.22 59.54 31.55
N LYS A 5 -36.00 58.62 30.94
CA LYS A 5 -37.29 57.97 31.39
C LYS A 5 -38.59 58.77 31.68
N LEU A 6 -39.67 58.50 30.91
CA LEU A 6 -40.99 57.92 31.33
C LEU A 6 -41.97 57.86 30.11
N MET A 7 -42.94 56.97 29.88
CA MET A 7 -43.33 55.59 30.33
C MET A 7 -44.69 55.40 31.06
N ALA A 8 -45.55 54.54 30.46
CA ALA A 8 -46.70 53.74 30.99
C ALA A 8 -48.12 54.36 31.21
N PHE A 9 -49.13 53.82 30.49
CA PHE A 9 -50.27 52.99 30.98
C PHE A 9 -51.16 52.49 29.78
N VAL A 10 -51.38 51.18 29.53
CA VAL A 10 -52.48 50.26 30.02
C VAL A 10 -53.76 50.29 29.13
N MET A 11 -54.44 49.20 28.69
CA MET A 11 -54.32 47.72 28.86
C MET A 11 -55.14 46.90 27.81
N ILE A 12 -54.64 45.69 27.43
CA ILE A 12 -55.29 44.36 27.25
C ILE A 12 -56.54 44.25 26.32
N ILE A 13 -56.52 43.44 25.22
CA ILE A 13 -56.99 42.03 25.05
C ILE A 13 -56.64 41.56 23.60
N SER A 14 -56.30 40.29 23.23
CA SER A 14 -55.69 39.13 23.91
C SER A 14 -55.38 37.95 22.92
N VAL A 15 -54.28 37.20 23.12
CA VAL A 15 -53.97 35.81 22.66
C VAL A 15 -53.81 35.51 21.14
N GLY A 16 -52.69 34.87 20.76
CA GLY A 16 -52.54 34.13 19.50
C GLY A 16 -51.10 33.77 19.09
N PHE A 17 -50.63 32.59 19.52
CA PHE A 17 -49.43 31.83 19.06
C PHE A 17 -48.05 32.50 18.99
N GLY A 18 -47.04 31.75 19.42
CA GLY A 18 -45.63 32.06 19.19
C GLY A 18 -44.99 31.01 18.28
N SER A 19 -44.18 31.47 17.34
CA SER A 19 -43.08 30.73 16.71
C SER A 19 -42.03 31.75 16.28
N LEU A 20 -40.79 31.58 16.71
CA LEU A 20 -39.66 32.39 16.23
C LEU A 20 -39.35 31.97 14.78
N PRO A 21 -38.84 32.87 13.93
CA PRO A 21 -38.51 32.51 12.56
C PRO A 21 -37.37 31.49 12.55
N TYR A 22 -37.58 30.38 11.84
CA TYR A 22 -36.53 29.43 11.50
C TYR A 22 -35.38 30.18 10.81
N ARG A 23 -34.16 30.00 11.28
CA ARG A 23 -32.98 30.28 10.44
C ARG A 23 -32.99 29.26 9.32
N THR A 24 -32.88 29.74 8.08
CA THR A 24 -32.73 28.87 6.90
C THR A 24 -31.47 28.02 7.06
N LEU A 25 -31.64 26.71 7.04
CA LEU A 25 -30.54 25.75 6.97
C LEU A 25 -29.83 25.95 5.62
N ASN A 26 -28.56 26.33 5.65
CA ASN A 26 -27.69 26.17 4.48
C ASN A 26 -27.36 24.68 4.36
N GLN A 27 -28.28 23.93 3.77
CA GLN A 27 -28.05 22.55 3.31
C GLN A 27 -27.05 22.58 2.15
N THR A 28 -26.36 21.48 1.91
CA THR A 28 -25.45 21.34 0.77
C THR A 28 -26.24 21.35 -0.54
N GLN A 29 -25.92 22.29 -1.43
CA GLN A 29 -26.65 22.48 -2.70
C GLN A 29 -26.68 21.18 -3.52
N ALA A 30 -25.55 20.49 -3.62
CA ALA A 30 -25.42 19.21 -4.32
C ALA A 30 -26.33 18.09 -3.73
N ALA A 31 -26.57 18.05 -2.41
CA ALA A 31 -27.47 17.06 -1.83
C ALA A 31 -28.93 17.37 -2.16
N GLN A 32 -29.31 18.64 -2.20
CA GLN A 32 -30.65 19.06 -2.65
C GLN A 32 -30.87 18.80 -4.14
N GLU A 33 -29.86 19.01 -4.97
CA GLU A 33 -29.88 18.69 -6.40
C GLU A 33 -30.01 17.18 -6.64
N ALA A 34 -29.30 16.36 -5.85
CA ALA A 34 -29.49 14.91 -5.77
C ALA A 34 -30.79 14.47 -5.05
N GLY A 35 -31.71 15.39 -4.74
CA GLY A 35 -33.05 15.11 -4.22
C GLY A 35 -33.18 14.90 -2.70
N PHE A 36 -32.10 15.04 -1.93
CA PHE A 36 -32.10 14.87 -0.46
C PHE A 36 -32.37 16.19 0.28
N HIS A 37 -33.31 16.16 1.22
CA HIS A 37 -33.64 17.30 2.08
C HIS A 37 -33.63 16.93 3.56
N LEU A 38 -32.94 17.75 4.36
CA LEU A 38 -32.94 17.63 5.81
C LEU A 38 -34.26 18.17 6.39
N VAL A 39 -35.01 17.31 7.09
CA VAL A 39 -36.22 17.69 7.82
C VAL A 39 -35.89 18.10 9.26
N GLN A 40 -35.07 17.28 9.94
CA GLN A 40 -34.69 17.47 11.34
C GLN A 40 -33.36 16.75 11.61
N ALA A 41 -32.46 17.38 12.37
CA ALA A 41 -31.31 16.72 12.98
C ALA A 41 -31.25 17.11 14.47
N ASP A 42 -30.98 16.14 15.33
CA ASP A 42 -30.75 16.31 16.75
C ASP A 42 -29.90 15.16 17.32
N ASP A 43 -29.62 15.19 18.62
CA ASP A 43 -28.74 14.23 19.30
C ASP A 43 -29.29 12.80 19.33
N SER A 44 -30.56 12.59 18.95
CA SER A 44 -31.21 11.27 18.83
C SER A 44 -31.33 10.76 17.39
N GLY A 45 -30.98 11.56 16.37
CA GLY A 45 -31.03 11.12 14.98
C GLY A 45 -31.24 12.22 13.95
N VAL A 46 -31.32 11.79 12.69
CA VAL A 46 -31.53 12.66 11.51
C VAL A 46 -32.70 12.13 10.70
N THR A 47 -33.65 13.01 10.35
CA THR A 47 -34.82 12.72 9.51
C THR A 47 -34.63 13.37 8.15
N ILE A 48 -34.75 12.56 7.10
CA ILE A 48 -34.40 12.90 5.72
C ILE A 48 -35.61 12.59 4.82
N GLU A 49 -35.89 13.48 3.88
CA GLU A 49 -36.80 13.26 2.76
C GLU A 49 -35.99 13.16 1.47
N TYR A 50 -36.32 12.20 0.62
CA TYR A 50 -35.79 12.06 -0.74
C TYR A 50 -36.91 12.17 -1.77
N PHE A 51 -36.69 12.97 -2.81
CA PHE A 51 -37.56 13.08 -3.98
C PHE A 51 -36.81 12.63 -5.24
N LEU A 52 -37.44 11.80 -6.06
CA LEU A 52 -36.85 11.34 -7.31
C LEU A 52 -36.78 12.48 -8.34
N GLY A 53 -35.57 12.76 -8.84
CA GLY A 53 -35.32 13.65 -9.97
C GLY A 53 -35.78 13.07 -11.32
N ASP A 54 -35.56 13.83 -12.40
CA ASP A 54 -35.88 13.35 -13.74
C ASP A 54 -34.98 12.17 -14.16
N TYR A 55 -35.59 11.14 -14.76
CA TYR A 55 -34.91 9.95 -15.24
C TYR A 55 -35.35 9.57 -16.66
N SER A 56 -34.48 8.87 -17.38
CA SER A 56 -34.76 8.36 -18.72
C SER A 56 -34.22 6.93 -18.91
N PHE A 57 -34.48 6.34 -20.08
CA PHE A 57 -33.99 5.02 -20.44
C PHE A 57 -33.20 5.07 -21.75
N GLU A 58 -32.05 4.41 -21.77
CA GLU A 58 -31.24 4.16 -22.96
C GLU A 58 -31.27 2.67 -23.29
N THR A 59 -31.35 2.30 -24.57
CA THR A 59 -31.15 0.90 -24.99
C THR A 59 -29.68 0.67 -25.34
N VAL A 60 -29.04 -0.24 -24.62
CA VAL A 60 -27.62 -0.61 -24.81
C VAL A 60 -27.50 -2.03 -25.37
N GLU A 61 -26.38 -2.32 -26.03
CA GLU A 61 -26.05 -3.66 -26.56
C GLU A 61 -24.71 -4.11 -25.96
N LEU A 62 -24.76 -5.13 -25.10
CA LEU A 62 -23.64 -5.65 -24.31
C LEU A 62 -23.53 -7.16 -24.54
N ASP A 63 -22.32 -7.64 -24.85
CA ASP A 63 -22.03 -9.05 -25.17
C ASP A 63 -23.02 -9.71 -26.15
N GLY A 64 -23.47 -8.94 -27.16
CA GLY A 64 -24.41 -9.38 -28.19
C GLY A 64 -25.88 -9.46 -27.75
N ALA A 65 -26.20 -8.95 -26.56
CA ALA A 65 -27.55 -8.91 -26.01
C ALA A 65 -28.00 -7.46 -25.74
N ARG A 66 -29.29 -7.18 -25.93
CA ARG A 66 -29.87 -5.86 -25.65
C ARG A 66 -30.41 -5.76 -24.23
N TYR A 67 -30.19 -4.60 -23.63
CA TYR A 67 -30.62 -4.24 -22.29
C TYR A 67 -31.10 -2.79 -22.24
N ASP A 68 -31.81 -2.45 -21.17
CA ASP A 68 -32.18 -1.09 -20.82
C ASP A 68 -31.25 -0.58 -19.72
N ARG A 69 -30.68 0.61 -19.91
CA ARG A 69 -29.96 1.39 -18.90
C ARG A 69 -30.87 2.50 -18.41
N ILE A 70 -30.96 2.69 -17.09
CA ILE A 70 -31.68 3.81 -16.50
C ILE A 70 -30.67 4.94 -16.29
N LEU A 71 -30.97 6.11 -16.81
CA LEU A 71 -30.19 7.32 -16.60
C LEU A 71 -30.93 8.21 -15.59
N LEU A 72 -30.32 8.48 -14.45
CA LEU A 72 -30.78 9.40 -13.41
C LEU A 72 -29.64 10.37 -13.10
N GLN A 73 -29.94 11.67 -13.05
CA GLN A 73 -28.93 12.70 -12.77
C GLN A 73 -28.30 12.47 -11.38
N ASP A 74 -26.98 12.68 -11.27
CA ASP A 74 -26.18 12.56 -10.05
C ASP A 74 -26.24 11.17 -9.36
N ALA A 75 -26.70 10.15 -10.07
CA ALA A 75 -26.75 8.78 -9.58
C ALA A 75 -25.45 8.01 -9.83
N SER A 76 -25.11 7.17 -8.85
CA SER A 76 -24.25 6.01 -9.01
C SER A 76 -25.08 4.78 -9.40
N HIS A 77 -24.47 3.61 -9.59
CA HIS A 77 -25.20 2.37 -9.88
C HIS A 77 -24.76 1.22 -8.95
N ILE A 78 -25.64 0.24 -8.77
CA ILE A 78 -25.36 -0.99 -8.03
C ILE A 78 -24.40 -1.87 -8.86
N GLY A 79 -23.14 -1.93 -8.45
CA GLY A 79 -22.08 -2.63 -9.20
C GLY A 79 -21.94 -4.13 -8.95
N GLU A 80 -22.82 -4.78 -8.17
CA GLU A 80 -22.71 -6.22 -7.85
C GLU A 80 -22.66 -7.08 -9.12
N PRO A 81 -21.52 -7.74 -9.44
CA PRO A 81 -21.31 -8.23 -10.79
C PRO A 81 -22.32 -9.31 -11.22
N GLY A 82 -22.84 -9.16 -12.44
CA GLY A 82 -23.87 -10.00 -13.03
C GLY A 82 -25.30 -9.70 -12.55
N LYS A 83 -25.51 -8.90 -11.49
CA LYS A 83 -26.85 -8.47 -11.04
C LYS A 83 -27.29 -7.19 -11.76
N PRO A 84 -28.59 -6.82 -11.77
CA PRO A 84 -29.08 -5.64 -12.47
C PRO A 84 -28.43 -4.31 -12.03
N ASN A 85 -27.86 -3.56 -12.98
CA ASN A 85 -27.14 -2.30 -12.79
C ASN A 85 -28.09 -1.10 -12.57
N LEU A 86 -28.77 -1.06 -11.42
CA LEU A 86 -29.77 -0.03 -11.11
C LEU A 86 -29.14 1.25 -10.54
N PRO A 87 -29.72 2.44 -10.80
CA PRO A 87 -29.26 3.67 -10.16
C PRO A 87 -29.47 3.66 -8.64
N LEU A 88 -28.50 4.24 -7.93
CA LEU A 88 -28.54 4.61 -6.52
C LEU A 88 -28.09 6.06 -6.37
N VAL A 89 -28.58 6.77 -5.36
CA VAL A 89 -28.13 8.12 -5.01
C VAL A 89 -27.70 8.12 -3.55
N ALA A 90 -26.67 8.90 -3.22
CA ALA A 90 -26.15 8.95 -1.87
C ALA A 90 -26.00 10.39 -1.34
N THR A 91 -26.00 10.49 -0.03
CA THR A 91 -25.58 11.68 0.71
C THR A 91 -24.79 11.25 1.95
N SER A 92 -24.40 12.19 2.80
CA SER A 92 -23.75 11.90 4.07
C SER A 92 -24.29 12.78 5.18
N ILE A 93 -24.34 12.18 6.37
CA ILE A 93 -24.63 12.88 7.61
C ILE A 93 -23.45 12.73 8.58
N GLY A 94 -23.14 13.79 9.31
CA GLY A 94 -22.24 13.70 10.45
C GLY A 94 -22.98 13.06 11.62
N VAL A 95 -22.31 12.13 12.31
CA VAL A 95 -22.89 11.29 13.36
C VAL A 95 -22.05 11.34 14.65
N PRO A 96 -22.64 11.09 15.84
CA PRO A 96 -21.88 11.03 17.09
C PRO A 96 -20.86 9.89 17.09
N ILE A 97 -19.68 10.12 17.67
CA ILE A 97 -18.55 9.17 17.62
C ILE A 97 -18.93 7.78 18.17
N ASN A 98 -19.64 7.71 19.30
CA ASN A 98 -20.08 6.46 19.95
C ASN A 98 -21.46 5.95 19.48
N ALA A 99 -22.03 6.49 18.40
CA ALA A 99 -23.35 6.08 17.92
C ALA A 99 -23.34 4.74 17.17
N GLU A 100 -24.33 3.91 17.49
CA GLU A 100 -24.88 2.89 16.60
C GLU A 100 -26.14 3.44 15.91
N PHE A 101 -26.56 2.80 14.81
CA PHE A 101 -27.59 3.35 13.91
C PHE A 101 -28.73 2.35 13.70
N ASP A 102 -29.97 2.85 13.80
CA ASP A 102 -31.18 2.16 13.36
C ASP A 102 -31.87 2.98 12.26
N LEU A 103 -32.48 2.30 11.29
CA LEU A 103 -33.07 2.92 10.10
C LEU A 103 -34.58 2.69 10.09
N GLN A 104 -35.34 3.79 10.19
CA GLN A 104 -36.80 3.75 10.27
C GLN A 104 -37.41 4.45 9.06
N ILE A 105 -38.00 3.68 8.14
CA ILE A 105 -38.77 4.23 7.01
C ILE A 105 -40.12 4.73 7.56
N GLU A 106 -40.40 6.02 7.42
CA GLU A 106 -41.61 6.67 7.92
C GLU A 106 -42.73 6.70 6.84
N GLU A 107 -42.37 6.96 5.58
CA GLU A 107 -43.30 7.01 4.44
C GLU A 107 -42.58 6.67 3.13
N THR A 108 -43.22 5.92 2.23
CA THR A 108 -42.76 5.68 0.85
C THR A 108 -43.92 5.83 -0.13
N GLN A 109 -43.69 6.51 -1.26
CA GLN A 109 -44.63 6.61 -2.38
C GLN A 109 -43.99 6.03 -3.65
N THR A 110 -44.62 5.01 -4.25
CA THR A 110 -44.06 4.29 -5.41
C THR A 110 -45.00 4.26 -6.62
N LYS A 111 -44.41 4.04 -7.81
CA LYS A 111 -45.09 3.89 -9.09
C LYS A 111 -44.50 2.68 -9.83
N THR A 112 -45.34 1.71 -10.19
CA THR A 112 -44.92 0.56 -11.01
C THR A 112 -44.96 0.89 -12.51
N LEU A 113 -43.90 0.50 -13.24
CA LEU A 113 -43.82 0.46 -14.69
C LEU A 113 -43.70 -1.02 -15.10
N SER A 114 -44.64 -1.54 -15.89
CA SER A 114 -44.76 -2.99 -16.10
C SER A 114 -44.26 -3.52 -17.43
N GLY A 115 -43.60 -4.68 -17.38
CA GLY A 115 -43.58 -5.68 -18.47
C GLY A 115 -42.79 -5.36 -19.74
N THR A 116 -41.83 -4.44 -19.73
CA THR A 116 -40.98 -4.14 -20.91
C THR A 116 -39.49 -4.02 -20.65
N TYR A 117 -39.04 -3.97 -19.40
CA TYR A 117 -37.64 -3.66 -19.07
C TYR A 117 -36.78 -4.90 -18.94
N ARG A 118 -35.56 -4.84 -19.49
CA ARG A 118 -34.51 -5.82 -19.29
C ARG A 118 -33.23 -5.08 -18.87
N ILE A 119 -33.13 -4.75 -17.59
CA ILE A 119 -32.02 -3.97 -17.04
C ILE A 119 -30.67 -4.66 -17.32
N GLU A 120 -29.66 -3.88 -17.71
CA GLU A 120 -28.29 -4.39 -17.97
C GLU A 120 -27.68 -5.01 -16.70
N PRO A 121 -26.86 -6.08 -16.81
CA PRO A 121 -26.11 -6.58 -15.67
C PRO A 121 -24.93 -5.64 -15.38
N ALA A 122 -24.58 -5.47 -14.11
CA ALA A 122 -23.30 -4.89 -13.74
C ALA A 122 -22.16 -5.80 -14.25
N SER A 123 -21.11 -5.20 -14.76
CA SER A 123 -19.96 -5.92 -15.31
C SER A 123 -19.15 -6.65 -14.24
N THR A 124 -18.58 -7.80 -14.60
CA THR A 124 -17.40 -8.37 -13.91
C THR A 124 -16.16 -8.19 -14.77
N TYR A 125 -14.97 -8.40 -14.20
CA TYR A 125 -13.69 -8.20 -14.86
C TYR A 125 -12.96 -9.53 -15.09
N MET A 126 -12.36 -9.69 -16.26
CA MET A 126 -11.31 -10.68 -16.49
C MET A 126 -9.96 -9.98 -16.39
N VAL A 127 -9.12 -10.37 -15.44
CA VAL A 127 -7.75 -9.87 -15.26
C VAL A 127 -6.96 -10.04 -16.57
N GLY A 128 -6.14 -9.06 -16.92
CA GLY A 128 -5.28 -9.12 -18.11
C GLY A 128 -4.36 -10.33 -18.07
N GLU A 129 -4.11 -10.97 -19.23
CA GLU A 129 -3.22 -12.13 -19.28
C GLU A 129 -1.75 -11.78 -18.96
N GLU A 130 -1.39 -10.50 -18.95
CA GLU A 130 -0.05 -9.96 -18.68
C GLU A 130 0.00 -9.01 -17.47
N ASP A 131 1.09 -9.12 -16.70
CA ASP A 131 1.37 -8.26 -15.55
C ASP A 131 1.45 -6.79 -15.99
N LEU A 132 0.81 -5.89 -15.23
CA LEU A 132 0.63 -4.47 -15.52
C LEU A 132 -0.23 -4.16 -16.78
N THR A 133 -1.09 -5.09 -17.23
CA THR A 133 -2.04 -4.82 -18.32
C THR A 133 -3.49 -4.76 -17.85
N ALA A 134 -4.23 -3.76 -18.35
CA ALA A 134 -5.67 -3.67 -18.15
C ALA A 134 -6.38 -4.85 -18.83
N GLY A 135 -7.25 -5.52 -18.07
CA GLY A 135 -8.07 -6.63 -18.54
C GLY A 135 -9.31 -6.19 -19.33
N ASN A 136 -10.38 -6.98 -19.28
CA ASN A 136 -11.64 -6.68 -19.98
C ASN A 136 -12.87 -6.84 -19.08
N LEU A 137 -13.81 -5.90 -19.19
CA LEU A 137 -15.18 -6.07 -18.66
C LEU A 137 -15.94 -7.13 -19.48
N ILE A 138 -16.74 -7.94 -18.78
CA ILE A 138 -17.75 -8.84 -19.35
C ILE A 138 -19.08 -8.65 -18.61
N TYR A 139 -20.19 -8.74 -19.35
CA TYR A 139 -21.54 -8.39 -18.90
C TYR A 139 -22.44 -9.64 -18.88
N VAL A 140 -22.09 -10.59 -18.00
CA VAL A 140 -22.77 -11.88 -17.88
C VAL A 140 -23.89 -11.79 -16.83
N PRO A 141 -25.18 -11.87 -17.22
CA PRO A 141 -26.27 -11.86 -16.25
C PRO A 141 -26.22 -13.08 -15.33
N ASP A 142 -26.31 -12.85 -14.02
CA ASP A 142 -26.50 -13.93 -13.05
C ASP A 142 -27.85 -14.61 -13.31
N SER A 143 -27.78 -15.90 -13.64
CA SER A 143 -28.95 -16.69 -14.02
C SER A 143 -29.97 -16.87 -12.91
N GLU A 144 -29.55 -16.82 -11.63
CA GLU A 144 -30.48 -16.94 -10.50
C GLU A 144 -31.21 -15.62 -10.26
N THR A 145 -30.48 -14.50 -10.17
CA THR A 145 -31.06 -13.16 -10.03
C THR A 145 -31.98 -12.82 -11.21
N TYR A 146 -31.56 -13.06 -12.46
CA TYR A 146 -32.37 -12.75 -13.64
C TYR A 146 -33.60 -13.67 -13.83
N ALA A 147 -33.63 -14.82 -13.17
CA ALA A 147 -34.83 -15.69 -13.11
C ALA A 147 -35.72 -15.41 -11.89
N SER A 148 -35.35 -14.48 -11.00
CA SER A 148 -36.04 -14.23 -9.74
C SER A 148 -37.29 -13.36 -9.89
N PRO A 149 -38.41 -13.70 -9.21
CA PRO A 149 -39.60 -12.83 -9.10
C PRO A 149 -39.48 -11.79 -7.97
N SER A 150 -38.43 -11.87 -7.16
CA SER A 150 -38.15 -10.91 -6.09
C SER A 150 -37.74 -9.55 -6.66
N ALA A 151 -37.96 -8.49 -5.90
CA ALA A 151 -37.42 -7.19 -6.22
C ALA A 151 -35.91 -7.16 -5.90
N TYR A 152 -35.12 -6.59 -6.78
CA TYR A 152 -33.70 -6.29 -6.61
C TYR A 152 -33.49 -4.77 -6.64
N PRO A 153 -32.69 -4.18 -5.74
CA PRO A 153 -31.98 -4.84 -4.63
C PRO A 153 -32.90 -5.34 -3.51
N GLY A 154 -34.17 -4.90 -3.46
CA GLY A 154 -35.11 -5.25 -2.41
C GLY A 154 -34.97 -4.40 -1.14
N ILE A 155 -33.99 -3.49 -1.12
CA ILE A 155 -33.72 -2.51 -0.07
C ILE A 155 -34.01 -1.12 -0.66
N GLN A 156 -34.75 -0.27 0.05
CA GLN A 156 -35.10 1.08 -0.42
C GLN A 156 -34.08 2.14 0.02
N VAL A 157 -33.55 2.00 1.23
CA VAL A 157 -32.54 2.87 1.85
C VAL A 157 -31.54 1.99 2.60
N GLU A 158 -30.26 2.32 2.47
CA GLU A 158 -29.14 1.65 3.14
C GLU A 158 -28.32 2.69 3.91
N LEU A 159 -27.84 2.30 5.10
CA LEU A 159 -26.79 3.00 5.80
C LEU A 159 -25.48 2.33 5.45
N GLY A 160 -24.54 3.09 4.87
CA GLY A 160 -23.19 2.59 4.60
C GLY A 160 -22.38 2.46 5.89
N GLU A 161 -21.12 2.06 5.75
CA GLU A 161 -20.20 2.03 6.88
C GLU A 161 -19.80 3.45 7.30
N ALA A 162 -19.76 3.70 8.61
CA ALA A 162 -19.47 5.02 9.15
C ALA A 162 -17.98 5.21 9.39
N GLY A 163 -17.30 5.82 8.41
CA GLY A 163 -15.90 6.24 8.50
C GLY A 163 -15.71 7.59 9.20
N LYS A 164 -14.45 7.97 9.35
CA LYS A 164 -14.02 9.15 10.07
C LYS A 164 -13.09 9.97 9.18
N LEU A 165 -13.46 11.24 9.01
CA LEU A 165 -12.62 12.19 8.29
C LEU A 165 -12.06 13.18 9.32
N ARG A 166 -10.88 12.90 9.85
CA ARG A 166 -10.25 13.69 10.93
C ARG A 166 -11.22 13.80 12.11
N SER A 167 -11.54 14.99 12.62
CA SER A 167 -12.39 15.11 13.83
C SER A 167 -13.86 14.72 13.66
N GLN A 168 -14.32 14.34 12.46
CA GLN A 168 -15.73 14.17 12.12
C GLN A 168 -16.04 12.75 11.65
N ARG A 169 -16.86 12.02 12.40
CA ARG A 169 -17.46 10.76 11.94
C ARG A 169 -18.59 11.04 10.94
N ILE A 170 -18.60 10.31 9.82
CA ILE A 170 -19.48 10.50 8.67
C ILE A 170 -20.18 9.17 8.36
N LEU A 171 -21.49 9.20 8.16
CA LEU A 171 -22.29 8.05 7.76
C LEU A 171 -22.85 8.27 6.34
N PRO A 172 -22.46 7.46 5.33
CA PRO A 172 -23.12 7.43 4.03
C PRO A 172 -24.57 6.96 4.16
N VAL A 173 -25.46 7.63 3.44
CA VAL A 173 -26.89 7.30 3.38
C VAL A 173 -27.26 7.14 1.91
N ARG A 174 -27.72 5.96 1.51
CA ARG A 174 -27.96 5.57 0.12
C ARG A 174 -29.44 5.27 -0.09
N VAL A 175 -30.02 5.77 -1.18
CA VAL A 175 -31.38 5.45 -1.61
C VAL A 175 -31.32 4.73 -2.94
N PHE A 176 -32.16 3.70 -3.10
CA PHE A 176 -32.28 2.91 -4.33
C PHE A 176 -33.65 3.19 -4.97
N PRO A 177 -33.78 4.21 -5.84
CA PRO A 177 -35.08 4.68 -6.31
C PRO A 177 -35.78 3.69 -7.24
N PHE A 178 -35.07 2.66 -7.71
CA PHE A 178 -35.55 1.67 -8.65
C PHE A 178 -35.44 0.27 -8.06
N GLN A 179 -36.54 -0.47 -8.11
CA GLN A 179 -36.66 -1.84 -7.60
C GLN A 179 -37.15 -2.73 -8.75
N TYR A 180 -36.26 -3.54 -9.30
CA TYR A 180 -36.52 -4.32 -10.52
C TYR A 180 -36.91 -5.77 -10.19
N ARG A 181 -37.88 -6.34 -10.91
CA ARG A 181 -38.27 -7.76 -10.81
C ARG A 181 -37.86 -8.49 -12.09
N PRO A 182 -36.69 -9.14 -12.13
CA PRO A 182 -36.11 -9.62 -13.38
C PRO A 182 -36.97 -10.62 -14.15
N ALA A 183 -37.67 -11.52 -13.46
CA ALA A 183 -38.52 -12.52 -14.11
C ALA A 183 -39.76 -11.96 -14.82
N SER A 184 -40.25 -10.78 -14.44
CA SER A 184 -41.42 -10.14 -15.08
C SER A 184 -41.07 -8.91 -15.92
N GLY A 185 -39.89 -8.32 -15.75
CA GLY A 185 -39.51 -7.07 -16.39
C GLY A 185 -40.22 -5.84 -15.81
N ASP A 186 -40.79 -5.96 -14.59
CA ASP A 186 -41.45 -4.86 -13.88
C ASP A 186 -40.42 -4.03 -13.09
N LEU A 187 -40.62 -2.72 -13.07
CA LEU A 187 -39.82 -1.75 -12.34
C LEU A 187 -40.72 -0.98 -11.37
N GLU A 188 -40.48 -1.08 -10.07
CA GLU A 188 -41.10 -0.23 -9.06
C GLU A 188 -40.20 0.98 -8.81
N VAL A 189 -40.75 2.18 -9.00
CA VAL A 189 -40.04 3.45 -8.94
C VAL A 189 -40.49 4.21 -7.70
N ILE A 190 -39.57 4.47 -6.77
CA ILE A 190 -39.80 5.26 -5.56
C ILE A 190 -39.79 6.74 -5.95
N GLN A 191 -40.93 7.40 -5.88
CA GLN A 191 -41.07 8.82 -6.23
C GLN A 191 -40.71 9.74 -5.06
N TYR A 192 -41.00 9.27 -3.84
CA TYR A 192 -40.68 9.93 -2.58
C TYR A 192 -40.47 8.88 -1.49
N ILE A 193 -39.49 9.11 -0.62
CA ILE A 193 -39.30 8.32 0.59
C ILE A 193 -38.82 9.23 1.73
N ARG A 194 -39.33 8.97 2.92
CA ARG A 194 -38.99 9.67 4.15
C ARG A 194 -38.57 8.66 5.20
N PHE A 195 -37.44 8.92 5.85
CA PHE A 195 -36.85 8.01 6.81
C PHE A 195 -36.07 8.75 7.90
N ARG A 196 -35.90 8.09 9.05
CA ARG A 196 -35.11 8.56 10.18
C ARG A 196 -33.97 7.59 10.46
N VAL A 197 -32.75 8.13 10.51
CA VAL A 197 -31.58 7.47 11.08
C VAL A 197 -31.58 7.79 12.57
N VAL A 198 -31.79 6.79 13.42
CA VAL A 198 -31.86 6.93 14.88
C VAL A 198 -30.51 6.58 15.50
N PHE A 199 -30.02 7.45 16.38
CA PHE A 199 -28.75 7.26 17.08
C PHE A 199 -28.97 6.49 18.39
N GLN A 200 -28.25 5.39 18.56
CA GLN A 200 -28.26 4.55 19.76
C GLN A 200 -26.89 4.56 20.45
N SER A 201 -26.89 4.51 21.78
CA SER A 201 -25.68 4.49 22.60
C SER A 201 -25.06 3.09 22.57
N SER A 202 -23.84 2.97 22.03
CA SER A 202 -23.03 1.75 22.17
C SER A 202 -22.64 1.54 23.63
N ASP A 203 -22.89 0.34 24.17
CA ASP A 203 -22.48 -0.13 25.50
C ASP A 203 -22.69 0.84 26.69
N GLY A 204 -23.68 1.74 26.60
CA GLY A 204 -23.95 2.74 27.64
C GLY A 204 -22.95 3.92 27.68
N LYS A 205 -22.07 4.06 26.68
CA LYS A 205 -21.25 5.26 26.47
C LYS A 205 -22.13 6.43 26.03
N PRO A 206 -21.87 7.67 26.46
CA PRO A 206 -22.60 8.81 25.92
C PRO A 206 -22.32 8.97 24.42
N LEU A 207 -23.37 9.27 23.64
CA LEU A 207 -23.28 9.52 22.20
C LEU A 207 -22.25 10.62 21.89
N LEU A 208 -22.28 11.68 22.71
CA LEU A 208 -21.40 12.84 22.63
C LEU A 208 -20.29 12.72 23.69
N GLU A 209 -19.05 12.97 23.28
CA GLU A 209 -17.98 13.22 24.24
C GLU A 209 -18.05 14.66 24.79
N SER A 210 -17.53 14.86 25.99
CA SER A 210 -17.59 16.15 26.68
C SER A 210 -16.50 17.11 26.19
N SER A 211 -16.49 17.44 24.90
CA SER A 211 -15.60 18.46 24.34
C SER A 211 -16.39 19.39 23.40
N SER A 212 -16.74 20.57 23.92
CA SER A 212 -17.32 21.65 23.11
C SER A 212 -16.25 22.51 22.42
N ALA A 213 -14.97 22.15 22.55
CA ALA A 213 -13.82 22.93 22.06
C ALA A 213 -13.51 22.64 20.58
N LEU A 214 -13.62 21.38 20.14
CA LEU A 214 -13.32 20.95 18.76
C LEU A 214 -14.30 21.51 17.70
N ALA A 215 -15.41 22.11 18.14
CA ALA A 215 -16.37 22.77 17.26
C ALA A 215 -15.92 24.17 16.81
N GLU A 216 -14.89 24.76 17.44
CA GLU A 216 -14.42 26.14 17.20
C GLU A 216 -12.97 26.22 16.66
N GLU A 217 -12.34 25.10 16.30
CA GLU A 217 -11.03 25.12 15.63
C GLU A 217 -11.14 25.57 14.16
N ASP A 218 -10.29 26.53 13.75
CA ASP A 218 -10.04 26.83 12.34
C ASP A 218 -9.26 25.65 11.72
N ASN A 219 -9.97 24.77 11.02
CA ASN A 219 -9.45 23.51 10.49
C ASN A 219 -9.51 23.50 8.95
N PRO A 220 -8.42 23.18 8.22
CA PRO A 220 -8.44 23.02 6.75
C PRO A 220 -9.42 21.96 6.20
N PHE A 221 -10.03 21.12 7.04
CA PHE A 221 -11.11 20.20 6.67
C PHE A 221 -12.52 20.81 6.82
N GLU A 222 -12.65 21.99 7.42
CA GLU A 222 -13.96 22.65 7.63
C GLU A 222 -14.77 22.87 6.33
N PRO A 223 -14.15 23.29 5.20
CA PRO A 223 -14.87 23.40 3.92
C PRO A 223 -15.41 22.06 3.42
N LEU A 224 -14.67 20.96 3.62
CA LEU A 224 -15.13 19.60 3.26
C LEU A 224 -16.35 19.20 4.07
N TYR A 225 -16.32 19.38 5.41
CA TYR A 225 -17.47 19.09 6.25
C TYR A 225 -18.71 19.91 5.85
N GLN A 226 -18.52 21.19 5.53
CA GLN A 226 -19.60 22.07 5.09
C GLN A 226 -20.18 21.67 3.72
N GLN A 227 -19.37 21.14 2.80
CA GLN A 227 -19.81 20.73 1.46
C GLN A 227 -20.32 19.28 1.38
N SER A 228 -19.95 18.42 2.31
CA SER A 228 -20.24 16.98 2.26
C SER A 228 -21.33 16.50 3.22
N LEU A 229 -21.71 17.28 4.24
CA LEU A 229 -22.66 16.84 5.27
C LEU A 229 -24.02 17.56 5.17
N LEU A 230 -25.07 16.78 4.95
CA LEU A 230 -26.46 17.27 4.87
C LEU A 230 -26.92 17.94 6.18
N ASN A 231 -26.41 17.49 7.34
CA ASN A 231 -26.66 18.02 8.69
C ASN A 231 -25.43 18.72 9.30
N TYR A 232 -24.58 19.34 8.48
CA TYR A 232 -23.32 19.98 8.90
C TYR A 232 -23.45 20.84 10.18
N GLN A 233 -24.50 21.67 10.30
CA GLN A 233 -24.68 22.59 11.43
C GLN A 233 -24.81 21.85 12.77
N GLU A 234 -25.58 20.75 12.80
CA GLU A 234 -25.73 19.91 13.98
C GLU A 234 -24.49 19.03 14.21
N ALA A 235 -23.89 18.52 13.13
CA ALA A 235 -22.73 17.65 13.13
C ALA A 235 -21.48 18.27 13.77
N ARG A 236 -21.31 19.60 13.73
CA ARG A 236 -20.23 20.32 14.44
C ARG A 236 -20.12 19.96 15.93
N ARG A 237 -21.22 19.55 16.56
CA ARG A 237 -21.28 19.14 17.99
C ARG A 237 -20.87 17.69 18.23
N TYR A 238 -20.65 16.91 17.17
CA TYR A 238 -20.34 15.48 17.20
C TYR A 238 -18.84 15.19 17.05
N ARG A 239 -18.02 16.25 16.96
CA ARG A 239 -16.58 16.15 16.71
C ARG A 239 -15.82 15.55 17.88
N ALA A 240 -14.99 14.57 17.58
CA ALA A 240 -14.10 13.91 18.53
C ALA A 240 -12.91 13.30 17.78
N PHE A 241 -11.71 13.48 18.30
CA PHE A 241 -10.59 12.60 18.00
C PHE A 241 -10.77 11.30 18.79
N GLU A 242 -10.28 10.16 18.29
CA GLU A 242 -10.25 8.96 19.14
C GLU A 242 -9.22 9.14 20.24
N TYR A 243 -9.36 8.38 21.33
CA TYR A 243 -8.28 8.33 22.31
C TYR A 243 -7.04 7.77 21.63
N PRO A 244 -5.84 8.32 21.89
CA PRO A 244 -4.59 7.79 21.36
C PRO A 244 -4.59 6.28 21.54
N ARG A 245 -4.35 5.55 20.46
CA ARG A 245 -4.28 4.09 20.52
C ARG A 245 -3.26 3.75 21.60
N ASN A 246 -3.59 2.85 22.52
CA ASN A 246 -2.62 2.32 23.51
C ASN A 246 -1.63 1.35 22.81
N GLU A 247 -1.13 1.74 21.64
CA GLU A 247 -0.11 1.03 20.91
C GLU A 247 1.15 1.06 21.76
N THR A 248 1.57 -0.12 22.19
CA THR A 248 2.83 -0.32 22.93
C THR A 248 4.01 -0.28 21.94
N LEU A 249 3.99 0.67 21.00
CA LEU A 249 5.11 1.00 20.15
C LEU A 249 6.18 1.61 21.04
N GLN A 250 7.09 0.75 21.48
CA GLN A 250 8.20 1.12 22.36
C GLN A 250 9.22 1.93 21.54
N LEU A 251 8.91 3.22 21.34
CA LEU A 251 9.70 4.14 20.52
C LEU A 251 11.12 4.21 21.07
N LEU A 252 12.10 4.29 20.16
CA LEU A 252 13.48 4.52 20.59
C LEU A 252 13.66 5.91 21.23
N SER A 253 12.71 6.84 21.00
CA SER A 253 12.69 8.20 21.56
C SER A 253 12.35 8.28 23.06
N GLU A 254 11.59 7.34 23.64
CA GLU A 254 11.21 7.39 25.07
C GLU A 254 12.40 7.29 26.03
N THR A 255 13.54 6.78 25.55
CA THR A 255 14.79 6.67 26.29
C THR A 255 15.72 7.86 26.00
N ALA A 256 15.38 8.97 26.67
CA ALA A 256 16.01 10.28 26.67
C ALA A 256 17.44 10.40 26.09
N SER A 257 17.57 11.22 25.04
CA SER A 257 18.77 11.96 24.59
C SER A 257 20.12 11.26 24.78
N SER A 258 20.25 10.01 24.32
CA SER A 258 21.50 9.26 24.34
C SER A 258 21.97 8.90 22.93
N GLU A 259 23.22 9.25 22.66
CA GLU A 259 24.02 8.78 21.54
C GLU A 259 24.00 7.25 21.44
N ARG A 260 23.68 6.70 20.26
CA ARG A 260 23.59 5.24 20.03
C ARG A 260 24.44 4.81 18.85
N TYR A 261 24.73 3.51 18.80
CA TYR A 261 25.48 2.87 17.72
C TYR A 261 24.55 1.92 16.98
N LYS A 262 24.16 2.31 15.76
CA LYS A 262 23.38 1.50 14.83
C LYS A 262 24.30 0.46 14.19
N ILE A 263 24.02 -0.81 14.40
CA ILE A 263 24.82 -1.93 13.90
C ILE A 263 23.97 -2.73 12.93
N THR A 264 24.38 -2.76 11.66
CA THR A 264 23.63 -3.40 10.58
C THR A 264 24.11 -4.84 10.33
N VAL A 265 23.15 -5.77 10.28
CA VAL A 265 23.36 -7.21 10.10
C VAL A 265 22.54 -7.72 8.90
N THR A 266 23.12 -8.59 8.08
CA THR A 266 22.49 -9.15 6.86
C THR A 266 22.43 -10.68 6.85
N GLU A 267 23.10 -11.33 7.80
CA GLU A 267 23.29 -12.78 7.88
C GLU A 267 23.22 -13.22 9.34
N ASP A 268 22.85 -14.47 9.59
CA ASP A 268 22.85 -15.04 10.94
C ASP A 268 24.29 -15.36 11.38
N GLY A 269 24.71 -14.89 12.56
CA GLY A 269 26.10 -15.04 12.98
C GLY A 269 26.45 -14.56 14.39
N ILE A 270 27.64 -14.95 14.84
CA ILE A 270 28.27 -14.39 16.04
C ILE A 270 29.06 -13.15 15.60
N TYR A 271 28.64 -11.97 16.04
CA TYR A 271 29.26 -10.71 15.66
C TYR A 271 30.17 -10.18 16.76
N LYS A 272 31.34 -9.65 16.38
CA LYS A 272 32.36 -9.12 17.30
C LYS A 272 32.63 -7.64 17.04
N LEU A 273 32.43 -6.84 18.08
CA LEU A 273 32.71 -5.41 18.16
C LEU A 273 33.98 -5.23 19.00
N THR A 274 35.13 -4.93 18.39
CA THR A 274 36.37 -4.71 19.16
C THR A 274 36.44 -3.29 19.72
N TYR A 275 37.31 -3.09 20.70
CA TYR A 275 37.72 -1.76 21.18
C TYR A 275 38.05 -0.81 20.01
N GLU A 276 38.83 -1.27 19.03
CA GLU A 276 39.27 -0.47 17.89
C GLU A 276 38.12 -0.17 16.91
N THR A 277 37.22 -1.13 16.66
CA THR A 277 36.03 -0.86 15.82
C THR A 277 35.10 0.15 16.48
N LEU A 278 34.83 0.02 17.78
CA LEU A 278 33.97 0.95 18.51
C LEU A 278 34.62 2.34 18.64
N GLN A 279 35.94 2.41 18.84
CA GLN A 279 36.70 3.66 18.79
C GLN A 279 36.59 4.33 17.42
N ALA A 280 36.76 3.57 16.33
CA ALA A 280 36.66 4.07 14.97
C ALA A 280 35.24 4.52 14.59
N ALA A 281 34.21 3.92 15.18
CA ALA A 281 32.82 4.38 15.10
C ALA A 281 32.54 5.63 15.95
N GLY A 282 33.51 6.13 16.73
CA GLY A 282 33.38 7.36 17.52
C GLY A 282 32.87 7.17 18.95
N MET A 283 32.89 5.94 19.48
CA MET A 283 32.63 5.67 20.90
C MET A 283 33.80 6.17 21.77
N PRO A 284 33.54 6.84 22.91
CA PRO A 284 34.58 7.31 23.82
C PRO A 284 35.11 6.16 24.69
N VAL A 285 35.62 5.11 24.04
CA VAL A 285 36.01 3.81 24.64
C VAL A 285 36.96 3.92 25.85
N THR A 286 37.75 4.99 25.95
CA THR A 286 38.65 5.26 27.08
C THR A 286 37.95 5.71 28.36
N THR A 287 36.66 6.06 28.31
CA THR A 287 35.87 6.56 29.44
C THR A 287 34.55 5.83 29.67
N VAL A 288 34.09 4.99 28.75
CA VAL A 288 32.90 4.16 28.94
C VAL A 288 33.16 3.04 29.95
N ASN A 289 32.15 2.75 30.78
CA ASN A 289 32.13 1.56 31.64
C ASN A 289 31.41 0.42 30.88
N PRO A 290 32.08 -0.69 30.53
CA PRO A 290 31.45 -1.78 29.78
C PRO A 290 30.30 -2.48 30.53
N GLN A 291 30.22 -2.36 31.87
CA GLN A 291 29.05 -2.85 32.62
C GLN A 291 27.76 -2.09 32.30
N THR A 292 27.85 -0.92 31.66
CA THR A 292 26.70 -0.10 31.26
C THR A 292 26.29 -0.32 29.79
N PHE A 293 26.98 -1.22 29.07
CA PHE A 293 26.62 -1.55 27.70
C PHE A 293 25.29 -2.30 27.65
N ALA A 294 24.35 -1.81 26.85
CA ALA A 294 23.04 -2.44 26.60
C ALA A 294 22.75 -2.45 25.10
N MET A 295 22.17 -3.54 24.60
CA MET A 295 21.84 -3.71 23.18
C MET A 295 20.37 -4.05 22.99
N THR A 296 19.75 -3.52 21.93
CA THR A 296 18.37 -3.84 21.54
C THR A 296 18.23 -4.17 20.07
N ASN A 297 17.32 -5.09 19.72
CA ASN A 297 16.86 -5.37 18.35
C ASN A 297 15.33 -5.28 18.29
N GLN A 298 14.81 -4.43 17.41
CA GLN A 298 13.35 -4.17 17.29
C GLN A 298 12.74 -3.86 18.67
N GLY A 299 13.31 -2.90 19.40
CA GLY A 299 12.92 -2.51 20.78
C GLY A 299 13.33 -3.50 21.88
N ARG A 300 13.45 -4.79 21.56
CA ARG A 300 13.67 -5.87 22.55
C ARG A 300 15.14 -5.96 23.00
N PRO A 301 15.42 -6.19 24.29
CA PRO A 301 16.80 -6.32 24.79
C PRO A 301 17.50 -7.58 24.27
N VAL A 302 18.76 -7.43 23.89
CA VAL A 302 19.64 -8.49 23.35
C VAL A 302 20.77 -8.76 24.35
N ALA A 303 20.98 -10.02 24.72
CA ALA A 303 22.04 -10.40 25.64
C ALA A 303 23.42 -10.35 24.96
N ILE A 304 24.32 -9.53 25.51
CA ILE A 304 25.68 -9.34 25.00
C ILE A 304 26.73 -9.97 25.92
N TYR A 305 27.85 -10.42 25.36
CA TYR A 305 29.02 -10.83 26.17
C TYR A 305 30.12 -9.79 26.01
N VAL A 306 30.58 -9.20 27.10
CA VAL A 306 31.76 -8.33 27.09
C VAL A 306 32.98 -9.13 27.55
N HIS A 307 33.97 -9.25 26.69
CA HIS A 307 35.24 -9.86 27.04
C HIS A 307 36.11 -8.85 27.79
N ASN A 308 36.23 -9.05 29.09
CA ASN A 308 37.25 -8.39 29.89
C ASN A 308 38.55 -9.23 29.84
N SER A 309 39.68 -8.58 29.55
CA SER A 309 40.99 -9.25 29.39
C SER A 309 42.05 -8.79 30.39
N ASP A 310 41.90 -7.59 30.98
CA ASP A 310 42.86 -7.01 31.94
C ASP A 310 42.45 -7.16 33.42
N GLY A 311 41.21 -7.60 33.68
CA GLY A 311 40.60 -7.76 35.00
C GLY A 311 39.81 -6.55 35.52
N ASP A 312 39.87 -5.40 34.85
CA ASP A 312 39.19 -4.17 35.28
C ASP A 312 37.83 -3.98 34.60
N ALA A 313 36.80 -4.57 35.20
CA ALA A 313 35.43 -4.51 34.67
C ALA A 313 34.86 -3.08 34.52
N SER A 314 35.53 -2.04 35.05
CA SER A 314 35.10 -0.64 34.97
C SER A 314 35.62 0.13 33.75
N LYS A 315 36.55 -0.44 32.98
CA LYS A 315 37.11 0.16 31.75
C LYS A 315 36.94 -0.79 30.58
N PHE A 316 36.90 -0.22 29.38
CA PHE A 316 37.00 -0.97 28.14
C PHE A 316 38.39 -0.73 27.54
N SER A 317 39.20 -1.78 27.41
CA SER A 317 40.63 -1.69 27.08
C SER A 317 40.97 -2.22 25.68
N PRO A 318 42.10 -1.81 25.06
CA PRO A 318 42.57 -2.41 23.81
C PRO A 318 42.72 -3.93 23.90
N GLY A 319 42.20 -4.66 22.91
CA GLY A 319 42.09 -6.12 22.92
C GLY A 319 40.76 -6.67 23.46
N GLU A 320 39.95 -5.84 24.13
CA GLU A 320 38.61 -6.21 24.57
C GLU A 320 37.57 -6.09 23.45
N TYR A 321 36.43 -6.77 23.64
CA TYR A 321 35.38 -6.82 22.63
C TYR A 321 34.01 -7.17 23.22
N VAL A 322 32.95 -6.77 22.51
CA VAL A 322 31.58 -7.22 22.74
C VAL A 322 31.23 -8.28 21.70
N LEU A 323 30.55 -9.36 22.12
CA LEU A 323 29.89 -10.33 21.25
C LEU A 323 28.37 -10.21 21.38
N PHE A 324 27.67 -10.42 20.27
CA PHE A 324 26.23 -10.66 20.23
C PHE A 324 25.89 -11.70 19.15
N PHE A 325 24.71 -12.32 19.25
CA PHE A 325 24.15 -13.09 18.14
C PHE A 325 23.32 -12.15 17.28
N GLY A 326 23.72 -12.00 16.02
CA GLY A 326 23.02 -11.19 15.02
C GLY A 326 22.26 -12.10 14.07
N GLU A 327 21.11 -11.61 13.60
CA GLU A 327 20.25 -12.31 12.65
C GLU A 327 20.00 -11.45 11.41
N ARG A 328 19.85 -12.10 10.25
CA ARG A 328 19.15 -11.51 9.10
C ARG A 328 17.72 -11.14 9.50
N LEU A 329 17.13 -10.15 8.85
CA LEU A 329 15.72 -9.82 9.07
C LEU A 329 14.81 -10.96 8.54
N ASP A 330 13.94 -11.50 9.40
CA ASP A 330 12.90 -12.50 9.09
C ASP A 330 11.48 -11.88 9.03
N GLY A 331 11.36 -10.56 9.26
CA GLY A 331 10.11 -9.78 9.21
C GLY A 331 9.04 -10.09 10.27
N THR A 332 8.95 -11.33 10.76
CA THR A 332 7.82 -11.88 11.54
C THR A 332 7.46 -11.06 12.77
N TYR A 333 8.43 -10.65 13.59
CA TYR A 333 8.14 -9.83 14.76
C TYR A 333 7.65 -8.43 14.39
N LEU A 334 8.28 -7.81 13.40
CA LEU A 334 7.91 -6.45 12.97
C LEU A 334 6.51 -6.44 12.35
N ALA A 335 6.17 -7.43 11.52
CA ALA A 335 4.81 -7.61 11.00
C ALA A 335 3.79 -7.83 12.12
N SER A 336 4.15 -8.59 13.17
CA SER A 336 3.23 -8.84 14.30
C SER A 336 2.89 -7.61 15.15
N LEU A 337 3.57 -6.48 14.95
CA LEU A 337 3.20 -5.19 15.56
C LEU A 337 2.08 -4.47 14.80
N TYR A 338 1.75 -4.93 13.58
CA TYR A 338 0.83 -4.29 12.63
C TYR A 338 -0.07 -5.34 11.96
N ALA A 339 -0.41 -6.42 12.69
CA ALA A 339 -1.15 -7.58 12.17
C ALA A 339 -2.64 -7.31 11.91
N ASP A 340 -3.08 -6.08 12.19
CA ASP A 340 -4.38 -5.49 11.98
C ASP A 340 -4.43 -4.58 10.73
N GLU A 341 -3.28 -4.29 10.10
CA GLU A 341 -3.25 -3.37 8.94
C GLU A 341 -3.94 -3.92 7.70
N ASP A 342 -4.03 -5.24 7.56
CA ASP A 342 -4.82 -5.83 6.49
C ASP A 342 -6.34 -5.69 6.69
N ASP A 343 -6.83 -5.29 7.87
CA ASP A 343 -8.23 -4.95 8.05
C ASP A 343 -8.61 -3.66 7.28
N PHE A 344 -7.64 -2.78 6.96
CA PHE A 344 -7.83 -1.60 6.10
C PHE A 344 -7.73 -1.92 4.60
N TRP A 345 -7.38 -3.15 4.22
CA TRP A 345 -7.35 -3.56 2.82
C TRP A 345 -8.77 -3.88 2.34
N ARG A 346 -9.14 -3.41 1.13
CA ARG A 346 -10.49 -3.55 0.56
C ARG A 346 -11.03 -4.99 0.63
N ASP A 347 -10.18 -6.01 0.53
CA ASP A 347 -10.60 -7.41 0.53
C ASP A 347 -11.08 -7.92 1.90
N ASN A 348 -10.60 -7.37 3.01
CA ASN A 348 -11.14 -7.68 4.33
C ASN A 348 -12.30 -6.73 4.70
N PHE A 349 -12.29 -5.49 4.22
CA PHE A 349 -13.31 -4.47 4.51
C PHE A 349 -14.62 -4.68 3.72
N TYR A 350 -14.56 -4.93 2.40
CA TYR A 350 -15.75 -4.92 1.52
C TYR A 350 -16.17 -6.28 0.92
N ARG A 351 -15.27 -7.27 0.82
CA ARG A 351 -15.56 -8.53 0.07
C ARG A 351 -16.22 -9.65 0.88
N SER A 352 -16.60 -9.42 2.13
CA SER A 352 -17.11 -10.48 3.04
C SER A 352 -18.33 -11.28 2.53
N ASN A 353 -19.06 -10.74 1.54
CA ASN A 353 -20.27 -11.33 0.96
C ASN A 353 -20.14 -11.73 -0.53
N GLU A 354 -18.98 -11.53 -1.17
CA GLU A 354 -18.77 -11.92 -2.57
C GLU A 354 -18.55 -13.45 -2.68
N GLN A 355 -19.39 -14.16 -3.45
CA GLN A 355 -19.30 -15.63 -3.54
C GLN A 355 -18.11 -16.15 -4.37
N THR A 356 -17.45 -15.27 -5.15
CA THR A 356 -16.21 -15.49 -5.92
C THR A 356 -15.72 -14.11 -6.38
N PRO A 357 -14.46 -13.71 -6.13
CA PRO A 357 -13.35 -14.25 -6.92
C PRO A 357 -12.00 -14.45 -6.18
N THR A 358 -11.33 -15.57 -6.49
CA THR A 358 -10.09 -16.07 -5.84
C THR A 358 -10.27 -16.46 -4.37
N ALA A 359 -9.59 -17.52 -3.93
CA ALA A 359 -9.66 -18.02 -2.54
C ALA A 359 -8.61 -17.36 -1.62
N PHE A 360 -8.12 -16.18 -1.99
CA PHE A 360 -7.01 -15.50 -1.35
C PHE A 360 -7.52 -14.26 -0.59
N SER A 361 -7.24 -14.22 0.71
CA SER A 361 -7.45 -13.07 1.60
C SER A 361 -6.06 -12.61 2.03
N PRO A 362 -5.56 -11.46 1.51
CA PRO A 362 -4.21 -11.00 1.79
C PRO A 362 -4.08 -10.57 3.27
N ARG A 363 -2.90 -10.83 3.87
CA ARG A 363 -2.56 -10.51 5.27
C ARG A 363 -1.26 -9.74 5.42
N PHE A 364 -1.21 -8.77 6.34
CA PHE A 364 -0.01 -8.03 6.68
C PHE A 364 0.96 -8.92 7.47
N ASN A 365 1.81 -9.63 6.74
CA ASN A 365 2.72 -10.64 7.28
C ASN A 365 4.19 -10.31 6.96
N ARG A 366 5.12 -11.20 7.35
CA ARG A 366 6.56 -10.95 7.19
C ARG A 366 6.99 -10.64 5.75
N THR A 367 6.31 -11.19 4.75
CA THR A 367 6.69 -11.01 3.34
C THR A 367 6.49 -9.55 2.92
N MET A 368 5.49 -8.86 3.49
CA MET A 368 5.30 -7.41 3.35
C MET A 368 6.47 -6.61 3.93
N ILE A 369 7.17 -7.12 4.95
CA ILE A 369 8.36 -6.47 5.55
C ILE A 369 9.64 -6.81 4.77
N GLU A 370 9.88 -8.10 4.50
CA GLU A 370 11.15 -8.64 3.97
C GLU A 370 11.46 -8.11 2.55
N LYS A 371 10.44 -7.76 1.77
CA LYS A 371 10.62 -7.18 0.42
C LYS A 371 11.34 -5.82 0.41
N TYR A 372 11.27 -5.04 1.50
CA TYR A 372 11.94 -3.73 1.60
C TYR A 372 13.40 -3.83 2.02
N THR A 373 13.76 -4.82 2.84
CA THR A 373 15.14 -5.00 3.27
C THR A 373 15.37 -6.38 3.88
N ASN A 374 16.58 -6.91 3.68
CA ASN A 374 17.11 -8.05 4.44
C ASN A 374 17.98 -7.60 5.63
N GLN A 375 18.15 -6.29 5.83
CA GLN A 375 19.00 -5.72 6.86
C GLN A 375 18.26 -5.65 8.20
N ASN A 376 18.82 -6.30 9.20
CA ASN A 376 18.40 -6.19 10.59
C ASN A 376 19.29 -5.18 11.32
N VAL A 377 18.75 -4.53 12.35
CA VAL A 377 19.44 -3.44 13.07
C VAL A 377 19.50 -3.71 14.57
N TYR A 378 20.71 -3.61 15.11
CA TYR A 378 21.01 -3.72 16.52
C TYR A 378 21.51 -2.37 17.03
N TRP A 379 20.93 -1.87 18.11
CA TRP A 379 21.31 -0.60 18.72
C TRP A 379 22.12 -0.86 19.98
N LEU A 380 23.38 -0.43 20.01
CA LEU A 380 24.23 -0.46 21.21
C LEU A 380 24.24 0.91 21.89
N THR A 381 24.12 0.91 23.22
CA THR A 381 24.12 2.09 24.09
C THR A 381 25.10 1.89 25.25
N TYR A 382 25.46 2.97 25.94
CA TYR A 382 26.29 2.96 27.15
C TYR A 382 25.83 4.02 28.16
N GLY A 383 26.26 3.91 29.41
CA GLY A 383 25.95 4.85 30.49
C GLY A 383 24.64 4.62 31.26
N GLY A 384 23.81 3.67 30.81
CA GLY A 384 22.59 3.24 31.51
C GLY A 384 22.82 2.11 32.52
N GLU A 385 21.75 1.38 32.88
CA GLU A 385 21.82 0.22 33.79
C GLU A 385 22.66 -0.94 33.24
N GLY A 386 22.74 -1.05 31.92
CA GLY A 386 23.51 -2.08 31.22
C GLY A 386 22.79 -3.43 31.10
N GLY A 387 23.34 -4.29 30.24
CA GLY A 387 22.82 -5.62 29.96
C GLY A 387 21.55 -5.64 29.09
N PRO A 388 20.86 -6.80 29.02
CA PRO A 388 21.23 -8.06 29.66
C PRO A 388 22.59 -8.59 29.17
N PHE A 389 23.30 -9.32 30.02
CA PHE A 389 24.53 -9.99 29.64
C PHE A 389 24.29 -11.47 29.37
N MET A 390 25.02 -12.07 28.43
CA MET A 390 24.94 -13.50 28.14
C MET A 390 25.25 -14.32 29.39
N GLU A 391 24.37 -15.26 29.73
CA GLU A 391 24.68 -16.30 30.70
C GLU A 391 25.88 -17.12 30.19
N GLN A 392 26.82 -17.42 31.08
CA GLN A 392 27.99 -18.25 30.75
C GLN A 392 27.74 -19.68 31.23
N VAL A 393 27.90 -20.64 30.32
CA VAL A 393 27.70 -22.07 30.58
C VAL A 393 29.04 -22.78 30.39
N ASP A 394 29.61 -23.26 31.48
CA ASP A 394 30.83 -24.07 31.43
C ASP A 394 30.48 -25.52 31.04
N VAL A 395 31.21 -26.05 30.06
CA VAL A 395 31.10 -27.43 29.56
C VAL A 395 32.41 -28.18 29.76
N THR A 396 32.33 -29.50 29.87
CA THR A 396 33.52 -30.36 29.86
C THR A 396 33.95 -30.68 28.43
N PRO A 397 35.23 -30.98 28.18
CA PRO A 397 35.70 -31.59 26.95
C PRO A 397 34.84 -32.78 26.52
N GLY A 398 34.66 -32.94 25.22
CA GLY A 398 33.83 -33.99 24.64
C GLY A 398 34.33 -35.41 24.98
N SER A 399 33.39 -36.34 25.14
CA SER A 399 33.66 -37.77 25.27
C SER A 399 32.67 -38.60 24.47
N ALA A 400 33.11 -39.69 23.85
CA ALA A 400 32.24 -40.56 23.05
C ALA A 400 31.08 -41.19 23.88
N PRO A 401 29.91 -41.48 23.28
CA PRO A 401 29.56 -41.29 21.87
C PRO A 401 29.30 -39.83 21.52
N TYR A 402 29.77 -39.39 20.37
CA TYR A 402 29.50 -38.07 19.81
C TYR A 402 28.22 -38.07 18.98
N LEU A 403 27.61 -36.90 18.80
CA LEU A 403 26.66 -36.68 17.72
C LEU A 403 27.48 -36.70 16.42
N GLU A 404 27.25 -37.71 15.57
CA GLU A 404 28.02 -37.90 14.32
C GLU A 404 27.47 -37.03 13.18
N SER A 405 26.17 -36.79 13.18
CA SER A 405 25.42 -36.11 12.13
C SER A 405 24.17 -35.41 12.65
N PHE A 406 23.57 -34.57 11.82
CA PHE A 406 22.23 -34.02 12.02
C PHE A 406 21.53 -33.81 10.70
N GLN A 407 20.20 -33.96 10.69
CA GLN A 407 19.39 -33.54 9.56
C GLN A 407 19.44 -32.01 9.45
N GLN A 408 19.75 -31.48 8.28
CA GLN A 408 19.74 -30.04 7.97
C GLN A 408 18.71 -29.75 6.89
N ARG A 409 17.95 -28.65 7.04
CA ARG A 409 17.19 -27.95 5.98
C ARG A 409 18.01 -26.77 5.44
N ILE A 410 17.96 -26.52 4.14
CA ILE A 410 18.44 -25.29 3.48
C ILE A 410 17.34 -24.82 2.54
N HIS A 411 17.03 -23.53 2.58
CA HIS A 411 16.09 -22.84 1.69
C HIS A 411 16.87 -22.02 0.66
N TYR A 412 16.40 -22.02 -0.59
CA TYR A 412 16.99 -21.35 -1.74
C TYR A 412 15.90 -20.63 -2.52
N GLU A 413 16.11 -19.35 -2.77
CA GLU A 413 15.15 -18.41 -3.34
C GLU A 413 15.96 -17.20 -3.86
N GLU A 414 15.53 -16.60 -4.97
CA GLU A 414 16.10 -15.34 -5.48
C GLU A 414 14.95 -14.43 -5.92
N GLN A 415 14.96 -13.16 -5.53
CA GLN A 415 13.88 -12.23 -5.87
C GLN A 415 14.11 -11.56 -7.24
N ASN A 416 14.01 -12.37 -8.30
CA ASN A 416 14.43 -12.03 -9.66
C ASN A 416 13.32 -11.55 -10.58
N VAL A 417 12.06 -11.89 -10.30
CA VAL A 417 10.91 -11.52 -11.12
C VAL A 417 9.81 -11.01 -10.21
N TRP A 418 9.34 -9.78 -10.45
CA TRP A 418 8.18 -9.21 -9.77
C TRP A 418 6.91 -9.51 -10.57
N TRP A 419 5.86 -9.97 -9.88
CA TRP A 419 4.53 -10.19 -10.44
C TRP A 419 3.51 -9.99 -9.32
N THR A 420 2.58 -9.05 -9.48
CA THR A 420 1.58 -8.72 -8.44
C THR A 420 0.22 -9.36 -8.71
N THR A 421 -0.13 -9.58 -9.98
CA THR A 421 -1.46 -9.98 -10.42
C THR A 421 -1.78 -11.48 -10.27
N HIS A 422 -1.06 -12.22 -9.41
CA HIS A 422 -1.26 -13.67 -9.25
C HIS A 422 -2.34 -14.06 -8.24
N PHE A 423 -2.63 -13.22 -7.23
CA PHE A 423 -3.66 -13.45 -6.21
C PHE A 423 -3.60 -14.85 -5.55
N THR A 424 -2.40 -15.28 -5.14
CA THR A 424 -2.20 -16.58 -4.44
C THR A 424 -1.38 -16.51 -3.15
N SER A 425 -0.69 -15.40 -2.89
CA SER A 425 -0.06 -15.03 -1.60
C SER A 425 0.34 -13.55 -1.68
N GLU A 426 0.88 -12.99 -0.59
CA GLU A 426 1.47 -11.65 -0.54
C GLU A 426 2.92 -11.61 -1.08
N ASP A 427 3.41 -12.77 -1.52
CA ASP A 427 4.73 -12.94 -2.09
C ASP A 427 4.70 -12.72 -3.60
N THR A 428 5.12 -11.51 -3.96
CA THR A 428 5.09 -10.94 -5.31
C THR A 428 6.42 -11.07 -6.04
N PHE A 429 7.42 -11.73 -5.43
CA PHE A 429 8.68 -12.07 -6.06
C PHE A 429 8.82 -13.57 -6.37
N PHE A 430 9.61 -13.87 -7.40
CA PHE A 430 9.90 -15.22 -7.89
C PHE A 430 11.35 -15.33 -8.42
N TRP A 431 11.93 -16.52 -8.36
CA TRP A 431 13.28 -16.83 -8.87
C TRP A 431 13.34 -16.83 -10.41
N ASP A 432 12.34 -17.40 -11.08
CA ASP A 432 12.37 -17.54 -12.54
C ASP A 432 10.97 -17.53 -13.13
N ASN A 433 10.83 -17.01 -14.36
CA ASN A 433 9.59 -17.06 -15.14
C ASN A 433 9.87 -17.90 -16.40
N VAL A 434 9.37 -19.14 -16.39
CA VAL A 434 9.63 -20.12 -17.44
C VAL A 434 8.42 -20.23 -18.34
N GLN A 435 8.43 -19.45 -19.44
CA GLN A 435 7.47 -19.55 -20.54
C GLN A 435 8.02 -20.48 -21.64
N PHE A 436 7.23 -21.46 -22.09
CA PHE A 436 7.68 -22.48 -23.04
C PHE A 436 6.59 -23.07 -23.94
N THR A 437 6.97 -23.35 -25.18
CA THR A 437 6.14 -24.01 -26.23
C THR A 437 6.64 -25.42 -26.59
N ALA A 438 7.79 -25.84 -26.05
CA ALA A 438 8.38 -27.17 -26.18
C ALA A 438 9.14 -27.53 -24.88
N ASN A 439 9.52 -28.80 -24.69
CA ASN A 439 10.28 -29.22 -23.50
C ASN A 439 11.53 -28.33 -23.31
N THR A 440 11.66 -27.77 -22.11
CA THR A 440 12.70 -26.81 -21.75
C THR A 440 13.33 -27.21 -20.42
N GLU A 441 14.64 -27.00 -20.26
CA GLU A 441 15.36 -27.31 -19.01
C GLU A 441 15.90 -26.02 -18.39
N LYS A 442 15.65 -25.81 -17.09
CA LYS A 442 16.34 -24.80 -16.27
C LYS A 442 17.21 -25.49 -15.22
N ASN A 443 18.30 -24.83 -14.85
CA ASN A 443 19.28 -25.32 -13.88
C ASN A 443 19.44 -24.32 -12.73
N TYR A 444 19.23 -24.78 -11.51
CA TYR A 444 19.37 -24.00 -10.28
C TYR A 444 20.57 -24.52 -9.47
N SER A 445 21.35 -23.62 -8.87
CA SER A 445 22.56 -23.99 -8.13
C SER A 445 22.26 -24.11 -6.64
N LEU A 446 22.43 -25.32 -6.08
CA LEU A 446 22.15 -25.62 -4.68
C LEU A 446 23.46 -25.93 -3.94
N ASN A 447 23.92 -25.03 -3.06
CA ASN A 447 25.16 -25.21 -2.32
C ASN A 447 24.94 -26.03 -1.02
N VAL A 448 25.38 -27.29 -1.01
CA VAL A 448 25.10 -28.26 0.06
C VAL A 448 26.38 -28.60 0.85
N PRO A 449 26.55 -28.12 2.10
CA PRO A 449 27.68 -28.50 2.96
C PRO A 449 27.63 -29.94 3.44
N ASN A 450 28.73 -30.68 3.21
CA ASN A 450 29.05 -31.95 3.88
C ASN A 450 27.87 -32.95 4.01
N PRO A 451 27.18 -33.31 2.91
CA PRO A 451 26.12 -34.30 2.95
C PRO A 451 26.68 -35.70 3.27
N ILE A 452 25.91 -36.48 4.03
CA ILE A 452 26.15 -37.90 4.22
C ILE A 452 25.52 -38.65 3.02
N PRO A 453 26.30 -39.48 2.27
CA PRO A 453 25.79 -40.14 1.08
C PRO A 453 24.87 -41.33 1.38
N GLU A 454 24.89 -41.87 2.61
CA GLU A 454 23.99 -42.92 3.06
C GLU A 454 22.57 -42.40 3.34
N GLY A 455 21.56 -43.20 2.98
CA GLY A 455 20.16 -42.87 3.21
C GLY A 455 19.56 -41.97 2.14
N ASN A 456 18.64 -41.10 2.56
CA ASN A 456 17.84 -40.26 1.66
C ASN A 456 17.96 -38.78 2.02
N ALA A 457 17.89 -37.94 0.99
CA ALA A 457 17.60 -36.52 1.10
C ALA A 457 16.20 -36.23 0.56
N THR A 458 15.67 -35.06 0.87
CA THR A 458 14.37 -34.57 0.45
C THR A 458 14.54 -33.24 -0.29
N LEU A 459 13.96 -33.13 -1.49
CA LEU A 459 13.78 -31.86 -2.20
C LEU A 459 12.33 -31.41 -1.98
N ARG A 460 12.13 -30.14 -1.65
CA ARG A 460 10.83 -29.46 -1.76
C ARG A 460 10.95 -28.26 -2.69
N GLY A 461 9.82 -27.76 -3.13
CA GLY A 461 9.73 -26.46 -3.80
C GLY A 461 8.30 -26.05 -4.04
N GLU A 462 8.15 -24.83 -4.56
CA GLU A 462 6.87 -24.22 -4.90
C GLU A 462 6.94 -23.58 -6.28
N PHE A 463 5.91 -23.81 -7.09
CA PHE A 463 5.72 -23.19 -8.40
C PHE A 463 4.36 -22.50 -8.47
N VAL A 464 4.23 -21.49 -9.33
CA VAL A 464 2.95 -20.83 -9.63
C VAL A 464 2.68 -20.87 -11.14
N ALA A 465 1.59 -21.52 -11.55
CA ALA A 465 1.15 -21.53 -12.94
C ALA A 465 0.38 -20.25 -13.31
N ARG A 466 0.71 -19.66 -14.47
CA ARG A 466 -0.04 -18.55 -15.09
C ARG A 466 -0.84 -18.98 -16.33
N ALA A 467 -0.42 -20.04 -17.00
CA ALA A 467 -1.19 -20.72 -18.05
C ALA A 467 -2.10 -21.79 -17.45
N ASP A 468 -3.14 -22.19 -18.18
CA ASP A 468 -4.00 -23.35 -17.89
C ASP A 468 -4.70 -23.87 -19.16
N SER A 469 -5.39 -25.01 -19.06
CA SER A 469 -6.25 -25.54 -20.11
C SER A 469 -7.49 -26.26 -19.57
N SER A 470 -8.67 -25.65 -19.74
CA SER A 470 -9.97 -26.23 -19.34
C SER A 470 -10.36 -27.56 -20.02
N SER A 471 -9.54 -28.08 -20.94
CA SER A 471 -9.76 -29.33 -21.68
C SER A 471 -8.69 -30.40 -21.47
N ILE A 472 -7.62 -30.09 -20.71
CA ILE A 472 -6.47 -30.97 -20.51
C ILE A 472 -6.15 -30.98 -19.02
N ASN A 473 -6.29 -32.13 -18.38
CA ASN A 473 -5.98 -32.30 -16.96
C ASN A 473 -5.12 -33.58 -16.79
N PRO A 474 -3.92 -33.49 -16.19
CA PRO A 474 -3.19 -32.27 -15.82
C PRO A 474 -2.63 -31.53 -17.05
N ASP A 475 -2.62 -30.20 -17.01
CA ASP A 475 -2.05 -29.31 -18.04
C ASP A 475 -0.56 -28.97 -17.82
N HIS A 476 -0.02 -29.20 -16.61
CA HIS A 476 1.40 -28.98 -16.28
C HIS A 476 2.13 -30.28 -15.88
N VAL A 477 3.39 -30.45 -16.36
CA VAL A 477 4.25 -31.60 -16.03
C VAL A 477 5.73 -31.18 -15.92
N GLN A 478 6.37 -31.40 -14.77
CA GLN A 478 7.77 -31.04 -14.53
C GLN A 478 8.54 -32.22 -13.92
N ALA A 479 9.71 -32.53 -14.46
CA ALA A 479 10.57 -33.62 -13.99
C ALA A 479 11.90 -33.10 -13.42
N PHE A 480 12.32 -33.65 -12.29
CA PHE A 480 13.40 -33.10 -11.49
C PHE A 480 14.60 -34.04 -11.47
N TYR A 481 15.81 -33.48 -11.46
CA TYR A 481 17.07 -34.21 -11.42
C TYR A 481 18.06 -33.47 -10.52
N ILE A 482 18.82 -34.21 -9.72
CA ILE A 482 19.96 -33.68 -8.96
C ILE A 482 21.23 -34.19 -9.62
N ASN A 483 22.11 -33.28 -10.04
CA ASN A 483 23.37 -33.58 -10.74
C ASN A 483 23.14 -34.52 -11.94
N LYS A 484 22.24 -34.11 -12.86
CA LYS A 484 21.70 -34.92 -13.96
C LYS A 484 22.73 -35.65 -14.83
N ASN A 485 23.93 -35.09 -15.00
CA ASN A 485 25.02 -35.72 -15.77
C ASN A 485 25.57 -36.98 -15.08
N GLN A 486 25.53 -37.03 -13.75
CA GLN A 486 25.93 -38.15 -12.92
C GLN A 486 24.74 -39.07 -12.62
N HIS A 487 23.54 -38.48 -12.44
CA HIS A 487 22.31 -39.18 -12.12
C HIS A 487 21.20 -38.85 -13.15
N PRO A 488 21.22 -39.50 -14.34
CA PRO A 488 20.30 -39.20 -15.43
C PRO A 488 18.86 -39.72 -15.22
N THR A 489 18.59 -40.38 -14.09
CA THR A 489 17.24 -40.79 -13.69
C THR A 489 16.59 -39.65 -12.90
N SER A 490 15.35 -39.32 -13.26
CA SER A 490 14.60 -38.28 -12.53
C SER A 490 14.34 -38.73 -11.09
N ILE A 491 14.52 -37.82 -10.14
CA ILE A 491 14.17 -38.04 -8.72
C ILE A 491 12.67 -37.95 -8.47
N GLY A 492 11.90 -37.45 -9.44
CA GLY A 492 10.47 -37.25 -9.31
C GLY A 492 9.88 -36.44 -10.47
N THR A 493 8.60 -36.66 -10.77
CA THR A 493 7.83 -35.85 -11.71
C THR A 493 6.57 -35.38 -11.02
N ILE A 494 6.30 -34.07 -11.05
CA ILE A 494 5.02 -33.50 -10.61
C ILE A 494 4.11 -33.32 -11.80
N THR A 495 2.82 -33.33 -11.52
CA THR A 495 1.77 -32.91 -12.45
C THR A 495 0.72 -32.15 -11.67
N TRP A 496 0.22 -31.05 -12.22
CA TRP A 496 -0.95 -30.36 -11.66
C TRP A 496 -1.83 -29.79 -12.75
N ASP A 497 -2.97 -29.29 -12.29
CA ASP A 497 -4.03 -28.72 -13.09
C ASP A 497 -4.24 -27.26 -12.67
N GLY A 498 -4.30 -26.36 -13.65
CA GLY A 498 -4.76 -24.98 -13.52
C GLY A 498 -3.82 -23.98 -12.84
N LYS A 499 -4.22 -22.70 -12.92
CA LYS A 499 -3.50 -21.54 -12.36
C LYS A 499 -3.53 -21.54 -10.83
N ARG A 500 -2.50 -22.09 -10.18
CA ARG A 500 -2.38 -22.11 -8.73
C ARG A 500 -0.94 -22.25 -8.25
N ARG A 501 -0.72 -21.92 -6.97
CA ARG A 501 0.46 -22.36 -6.20
C ARG A 501 0.46 -23.89 -6.06
N TYR A 502 1.57 -24.52 -6.40
CA TYR A 502 1.78 -25.96 -6.31
C TYR A 502 3.06 -26.26 -5.53
N ARG A 503 2.90 -26.82 -4.33
CA ARG A 503 3.99 -27.32 -3.48
C ARG A 503 4.24 -28.79 -3.74
N PHE A 504 5.52 -29.19 -3.76
CA PHE A 504 5.91 -30.58 -3.94
C PHE A 504 7.00 -31.03 -2.96
N GLU A 505 7.10 -32.35 -2.78
CA GLU A 505 8.15 -33.01 -2.01
C GLU A 505 8.60 -34.28 -2.72
N PHE A 506 9.91 -34.48 -2.84
CA PHE A 506 10.52 -35.71 -3.34
C PHE A 506 11.57 -36.23 -2.38
N THR A 507 11.58 -37.54 -2.14
CA THR A 507 12.66 -38.22 -1.42
C THR A 507 13.55 -38.95 -2.42
N PHE A 508 14.87 -38.74 -2.34
CA PHE A 508 15.85 -39.29 -3.28
C PHE A 508 17.12 -39.77 -2.55
N PRO A 509 17.97 -40.61 -3.16
CA PRO A 509 19.19 -41.11 -2.51
C PRO A 509 20.14 -39.96 -2.15
N ALA A 510 20.59 -39.90 -0.90
CA ALA A 510 21.47 -38.82 -0.43
C ALA A 510 22.82 -38.81 -1.17
N SER A 511 23.25 -39.96 -1.71
CA SER A 511 24.42 -40.13 -2.58
C SER A 511 24.36 -39.37 -3.91
N TYR A 512 23.24 -38.75 -4.27
CA TYR A 512 23.15 -37.85 -5.41
C TYR A 512 23.71 -36.45 -5.09
N LEU A 513 23.83 -36.11 -3.80
CA LEU A 513 24.40 -34.85 -3.33
C LEU A 513 25.92 -34.94 -3.21
N VAL A 514 26.60 -33.88 -3.64
CA VAL A 514 28.04 -33.66 -3.40
C VAL A 514 28.24 -32.49 -2.45
N HIS A 515 29.38 -32.44 -1.77
CA HIS A 515 29.75 -31.26 -0.99
C HIS A 515 30.01 -30.06 -1.92
N GLY A 516 29.33 -28.95 -1.64
CA GLY A 516 29.46 -27.70 -2.38
C GLY A 516 28.34 -27.53 -3.40
N PRO A 517 28.61 -26.96 -4.59
CA PRO A 517 27.58 -26.70 -5.59
C PRO A 517 27.03 -28.01 -6.18
N ASN A 518 25.71 -28.14 -6.13
CA ASN A 518 24.93 -29.15 -6.83
C ASN A 518 24.06 -28.44 -7.88
N THR A 519 23.67 -29.15 -8.94
CA THR A 519 22.71 -28.64 -9.93
C THR A 519 21.38 -29.35 -9.78
N LEU A 520 20.33 -28.59 -9.47
CA LEU A 520 18.95 -29.00 -9.66
C LEU A 520 18.54 -28.68 -11.10
N THR A 521 18.34 -29.70 -11.92
CA THR A 521 17.74 -29.54 -13.25
C THR A 521 16.25 -29.79 -13.17
N VAL A 522 15.45 -28.83 -13.62
CA VAL A 522 14.00 -28.97 -13.81
C VAL A 522 13.72 -29.01 -15.31
N GLU A 523 13.18 -30.14 -15.78
CA GLU A 523 12.66 -30.30 -17.13
C GLU A 523 11.18 -29.94 -17.14
N PHE A 524 10.85 -28.79 -17.71
CA PHE A 524 9.50 -28.32 -17.99
C PHE A 524 8.99 -29.03 -19.23
N LYS A 525 8.08 -29.99 -19.07
CA LYS A 525 7.61 -30.86 -20.15
C LYS A 525 6.36 -30.29 -20.77
N LYS A 526 6.35 -30.16 -22.09
CA LYS A 526 5.21 -29.62 -22.80
C LYS A 526 4.09 -30.67 -22.88
N VAL A 527 2.96 -30.39 -22.22
CA VAL A 527 1.79 -31.27 -22.30
C VAL A 527 1.15 -31.17 -23.68
N SER A 528 0.80 -32.33 -24.25
CA SER A 528 0.21 -32.43 -25.58
C SER A 528 -1.16 -31.76 -25.63
N GLY A 529 -1.28 -30.72 -26.46
CA GLY A 529 -2.51 -29.95 -26.69
C GLY A 529 -2.51 -28.57 -26.04
N VAL A 530 -1.65 -28.34 -25.03
CA VAL A 530 -1.39 -27.00 -24.49
C VAL A 530 -0.53 -26.24 -25.51
N ILE A 531 -0.83 -24.96 -25.81
CA ILE A 531 -0.10 -24.19 -26.84
C ILE A 531 1.18 -23.57 -26.27
N VAL A 532 1.04 -22.73 -25.25
CA VAL A 532 2.12 -22.15 -24.43
C VAL A 532 1.84 -22.51 -22.97
N ASP A 533 2.90 -22.77 -22.20
CA ASP A 533 2.82 -22.96 -20.76
C ASP A 533 3.75 -21.91 -20.12
N GLN A 534 3.40 -21.43 -18.93
CA GLN A 534 4.13 -20.39 -18.22
C GLN A 534 4.05 -20.63 -16.71
N ILE A 535 5.22 -20.87 -16.12
CA ILE A 535 5.35 -21.26 -14.71
C ILE A 535 6.42 -20.39 -14.06
N PHE A 536 6.05 -19.79 -12.93
CA PHE A 536 6.95 -19.08 -12.05
C PHE A 536 7.55 -20.07 -11.04
N VAL A 537 8.86 -19.99 -10.87
CA VAL A 537 9.59 -20.73 -9.83
C VAL A 537 9.76 -19.81 -8.65
N ASP A 538 9.25 -20.25 -7.51
CA ASP A 538 9.32 -19.52 -6.25
C ASP A 538 10.62 -19.93 -5.52
N TRP A 539 10.54 -20.91 -4.62
CA TRP A 539 11.68 -21.41 -3.85
C TRP A 539 11.92 -22.92 -4.00
N PHE A 540 13.11 -23.36 -3.58
CA PHE A 540 13.47 -24.76 -3.37
C PHE A 540 14.05 -25.00 -1.98
N GLU A 541 13.85 -26.20 -1.42
CA GLU A 541 14.51 -26.61 -0.18
C GLU A 541 15.17 -27.98 -0.31
N ILE A 542 16.36 -28.13 0.26
CA ILE A 542 17.02 -29.43 0.46
C ILE A 542 17.05 -29.75 1.95
N ILE A 543 16.50 -30.92 2.31
CA ILE A 543 16.59 -31.50 3.65
C ILE A 543 17.43 -32.78 3.55
N TYR A 544 18.52 -32.88 4.29
CA TYR A 544 19.49 -33.97 4.14
C TYR A 544 20.24 -34.23 5.44
N GLU A 545 20.87 -35.39 5.60
CA GLU A 545 21.72 -35.65 6.75
C GLU A 545 23.12 -35.03 6.51
N ARG A 546 23.56 -34.14 7.40
CA ARG A 546 24.83 -33.42 7.33
C ARG A 546 25.83 -33.95 8.36
N GLN A 547 27.10 -34.03 7.95
CA GLN A 547 28.23 -34.31 8.83
C GLN A 547 28.56 -33.12 9.75
N MET A 548 29.08 -33.42 10.94
CA MET A 548 29.54 -32.43 11.94
C MET A 548 30.84 -31.72 11.53
N ILE A 549 30.80 -31.03 10.39
CA ILE A 549 31.93 -30.30 9.80
C ILE A 549 31.48 -28.87 9.49
N ALA A 550 32.21 -27.91 10.04
CA ALA A 550 32.05 -26.49 9.77
C ALA A 550 32.35 -26.16 8.30
N GLN A 551 31.59 -25.22 7.73
CA GLN A 551 31.83 -24.66 6.41
C GLN A 551 32.17 -23.18 6.60
N GLY A 552 33.30 -22.72 6.07
CA GLY A 552 33.73 -21.32 6.26
C GLY A 552 33.89 -20.94 7.72
N ASN A 553 34.45 -21.82 8.55
CA ASN A 553 34.58 -21.66 10.02
C ASN A 553 33.27 -21.51 10.79
N GLN A 554 32.12 -21.91 10.25
CA GLN A 554 30.84 -21.89 10.96
C GLN A 554 30.00 -23.16 10.79
N ILE A 555 29.20 -23.47 11.82
CA ILE A 555 28.09 -24.43 11.76
C ILE A 555 26.95 -23.97 12.67
N SER A 556 25.72 -24.06 12.16
CA SER A 556 24.49 -23.88 12.93
C SER A 556 23.80 -25.22 13.10
N ILE A 557 23.33 -25.49 14.32
CA ILE A 557 22.67 -26.74 14.71
C ILE A 557 21.41 -26.34 15.47
N ASN A 558 20.26 -26.16 14.81
CA ASN A 558 19.04 -25.74 15.48
C ASN A 558 18.17 -26.95 15.89
N ARG A 559 18.15 -27.30 17.18
CA ARG A 559 17.36 -28.42 17.74
C ARG A 559 16.28 -27.87 18.69
N PRO A 560 15.03 -27.69 18.25
CA PRO A 560 13.93 -27.23 19.12
C PRO A 560 13.66 -28.24 20.25
N SER A 561 13.20 -27.74 21.39
CA SER A 561 12.90 -28.57 22.56
C SER A 561 11.62 -29.40 22.36
N PRO A 562 11.58 -30.67 22.78
CA PRO A 562 10.35 -31.48 22.83
C PRO A 562 9.25 -30.90 23.72
N GLN A 563 9.56 -29.96 24.62
CA GLN A 563 8.59 -29.28 25.49
C GLN A 563 8.15 -27.90 24.96
N ALA A 564 8.63 -27.44 23.80
CA ALA A 564 8.09 -26.23 23.18
C ALA A 564 6.61 -26.47 22.78
N PRO A 565 5.70 -25.49 22.95
CA PRO A 565 4.31 -25.61 22.48
C PRO A 565 4.29 -25.86 20.96
N GLN A 566 3.45 -26.78 20.45
CA GLN A 566 3.38 -27.00 18.99
C GLN A 566 2.93 -25.75 18.20
N SER A 567 2.21 -24.82 18.82
CA SER A 567 1.91 -23.50 18.25
C SER A 567 3.14 -22.62 18.06
N SER A 568 4.24 -22.86 18.78
CA SER A 568 5.54 -22.20 18.55
C SER A 568 6.30 -22.76 17.34
N PHE A 569 5.81 -23.82 16.69
CA PHE A 569 6.44 -24.41 15.49
C PHE A 569 5.89 -23.83 14.18
N GLY A 570 4.88 -22.95 14.24
CA GLY A 570 4.51 -22.12 13.11
C GLY A 570 5.61 -21.09 12.84
N ALA A 571 6.17 -21.11 11.63
CA ALA A 571 7.14 -20.12 11.14
C ALA A 571 8.48 -19.99 11.89
N TYR A 572 9.12 -21.10 12.31
CA TYR A 572 10.56 -21.05 12.60
C TYR A 572 11.36 -20.65 11.34
N ARG A 573 11.88 -19.41 11.34
CA ARG A 573 12.90 -18.82 10.46
C ARG A 573 13.27 -19.65 9.24
N LEU A 574 12.80 -19.23 8.06
CA LEU A 574 13.11 -19.89 6.78
C LEU A 574 14.62 -20.09 6.58
N TYR A 575 15.40 -19.10 7.01
CA TYR A 575 16.84 -19.02 6.78
C TYR A 575 17.70 -19.86 7.75
N LEU A 576 17.14 -20.38 8.86
CA LEU A 576 17.92 -21.21 9.79
C LEU A 576 17.90 -22.71 9.42
N PRO A 577 19.09 -23.36 9.39
CA PRO A 577 19.21 -24.81 9.31
C PRO A 577 18.53 -25.56 10.47
N LEU A 578 17.33 -26.10 10.23
CA LEU A 578 16.55 -26.83 11.24
C LEU A 578 16.90 -28.33 11.31
N VAL A 579 17.09 -28.84 12.54
CA VAL A 579 17.24 -30.28 12.81
C VAL A 579 15.88 -30.92 13.10
N LEU A 580 15.51 -31.86 12.22
CA LEU A 580 14.18 -32.48 12.20
C LEU A 580 14.10 -33.87 12.86
N ARG A 581 15.23 -34.50 13.23
CA ARG A 581 15.25 -35.85 13.81
C ARG A 581 15.84 -35.91 15.22
N ASP A 582 15.12 -36.63 16.10
CA ASP A 582 15.40 -36.67 17.52
C ASP A 582 16.26 -37.88 17.96
N ASN A 583 17.57 -37.70 17.97
CA ASN A 583 18.48 -38.55 18.76
C ASN A 583 18.61 -37.96 20.19
N MET A 584 17.61 -38.24 21.04
CA MET A 584 17.43 -37.71 22.41
C MET A 584 18.70 -37.73 23.29
N ALA A 585 19.47 -38.82 23.23
CA ALA A 585 20.40 -39.20 24.30
C ALA A 585 21.80 -38.58 24.22
N ILE A 586 22.21 -38.01 23.08
CA ILE A 586 23.59 -37.55 22.88
C ILE A 586 23.68 -36.03 23.05
N ASN A 587 24.49 -35.61 24.03
CA ASN A 587 24.84 -34.22 24.34
C ASN A 587 26.32 -33.92 24.12
N SER A 588 27.08 -34.90 23.60
CA SER A 588 28.51 -34.76 23.31
C SER A 588 28.70 -34.43 21.84
N PHE A 589 29.48 -33.39 21.56
CA PHE A 589 29.70 -32.83 20.23
C PHE A 589 31.18 -32.94 19.87
N SER A 590 31.46 -33.24 18.61
CA SER A 590 32.80 -33.22 18.01
C SER A 590 32.66 -32.66 16.60
N ILE A 591 33.03 -31.39 16.41
CA ILE A 591 32.83 -30.63 15.19
C ILE A 591 34.20 -30.31 14.60
N SER A 592 34.48 -30.76 13.37
CA SER A 592 35.74 -30.47 12.66
C SER A 592 35.59 -29.34 11.65
N GLY A 593 36.69 -28.95 11.00
CA GLY A 593 36.67 -28.00 9.87
C GLY A 593 36.86 -26.53 10.26
N PHE A 594 37.28 -26.23 11.49
CA PHE A 594 37.68 -24.88 11.87
C PHE A 594 39.19 -24.65 11.67
N THR A 595 39.58 -23.47 11.22
CA THR A 595 40.99 -23.02 11.18
C THR A 595 41.45 -22.43 12.52
N ASP A 596 40.51 -21.83 13.26
CA ASP A 596 40.74 -21.07 14.48
C ASP A 596 39.77 -21.54 15.58
N GLN A 597 40.07 -21.22 16.85
CA GLN A 597 39.20 -21.61 17.97
C GLN A 597 37.82 -20.91 17.85
N PRO A 598 36.72 -21.65 17.68
CA PRO A 598 35.40 -21.04 17.51
C PRO A 598 34.81 -20.56 18.83
N ILE A 599 33.91 -19.59 18.75
CA ILE A 599 32.95 -19.28 19.81
C ILE A 599 31.73 -20.17 19.65
N ILE A 600 31.21 -20.68 20.77
CA ILE A 600 29.96 -21.44 20.84
C ILE A 600 28.93 -20.56 21.55
N LEU A 601 27.83 -20.24 20.86
CA LEU A 601 26.63 -19.67 21.47
C LEU A 601 25.50 -20.71 21.46
N GLN A 602 24.81 -20.83 22.59
CA GLN A 602 23.50 -21.47 22.68
C GLN A 602 22.45 -20.44 22.29
N ILE A 603 21.58 -20.80 21.33
CA ILE A 603 20.65 -19.86 20.67
C ILE A 603 19.19 -20.40 20.66
N SER A 604 18.71 -20.97 21.78
CA SER A 604 17.28 -21.31 21.89
C SER A 604 16.37 -20.11 22.14
N ASP A 605 16.88 -19.07 22.79
CA ASP A 605 16.34 -17.69 22.72
C ASP A 605 17.45 -16.83 22.07
N PRO A 606 17.36 -16.52 20.78
CA PRO A 606 18.37 -15.73 20.07
C PRO A 606 18.49 -14.26 20.53
N LEU A 607 17.53 -13.73 21.29
CA LEU A 607 17.67 -12.46 22.01
C LEU A 607 18.38 -12.67 23.36
N LYS A 608 18.43 -13.89 23.88
CA LYS A 608 19.13 -14.25 25.14
C LYS A 608 20.11 -15.42 24.94
N PRO A 609 21.06 -15.31 24.00
CA PRO A 609 22.04 -16.36 23.78
C PRO A 609 22.88 -16.60 25.03
N LYS A 610 23.30 -17.85 25.23
CA LYS A 610 24.25 -18.21 26.30
C LYS A 610 25.62 -18.51 25.70
N LYS A 611 26.67 -17.96 26.29
CA LYS A 611 28.05 -18.23 25.85
C LYS A 611 28.56 -19.52 26.49
N VAL A 612 28.99 -20.47 25.67
CA VAL A 612 29.51 -21.76 26.13
C VAL A 612 31.04 -21.72 26.23
N ASN A 613 31.58 -22.15 27.38
CA ASN A 613 32.99 -22.07 27.76
C ASN A 613 33.55 -23.47 28.07
N GLY A 614 34.86 -23.70 27.90
CA GLY A 614 35.50 -24.96 28.31
C GLY A 614 35.46 -26.10 27.29
N ALA A 615 34.96 -25.83 26.08
CA ALA A 615 35.11 -26.74 24.95
C ALA A 615 36.60 -26.92 24.59
N ASN A 616 37.00 -28.16 24.30
CA ASN A 616 38.34 -28.47 23.81
C ASN A 616 38.47 -28.06 22.35
N PHE A 617 39.63 -27.52 21.95
CA PHE A 617 39.94 -27.21 20.56
C PHE A 617 41.35 -27.68 20.21
N GLU A 618 41.43 -28.76 19.43
CA GLU A 618 42.71 -29.36 19.02
C GLU A 618 42.64 -29.75 17.53
N ASN A 619 43.69 -29.43 16.77
CA ASN A 619 43.84 -29.81 15.36
C ASN A 619 42.62 -29.49 14.46
N GLY A 620 41.95 -28.35 14.69
CA GLY A 620 40.77 -27.93 13.92
C GLY A 620 39.45 -28.62 14.32
N VAL A 621 39.44 -29.35 15.44
CA VAL A 621 38.27 -30.02 16.00
C VAL A 621 37.87 -29.37 17.32
N CYS A 622 36.62 -28.92 17.42
CA CYS A 622 36.01 -28.43 18.64
C CYS A 622 35.14 -29.52 19.28
N SER A 623 35.35 -29.84 20.56
CA SER A 623 34.60 -30.90 21.25
C SER A 623 34.18 -30.56 22.69
N PHE A 624 32.95 -30.89 23.04
CA PHE A 624 32.33 -30.52 24.32
C PHE A 624 31.13 -31.40 24.67
N VAL A 625 30.72 -31.41 25.94
CA VAL A 625 29.45 -32.01 26.40
C VAL A 625 28.53 -30.93 26.95
N LEU A 626 27.35 -30.74 26.35
CA LEU A 626 26.33 -29.83 26.88
C LEU A 626 25.61 -30.44 28.10
N PRO A 627 25.15 -29.61 29.06
CA PRO A 627 24.16 -30.00 30.06
C PRO A 627 22.87 -30.52 29.39
N SER A 628 22.24 -31.54 29.98
CA SER A 628 21.05 -32.20 29.40
C SER A 628 19.77 -31.38 29.44
N ASP A 629 19.72 -30.42 30.35
CA ASP A 629 18.67 -29.44 30.60
C ASP A 629 18.81 -28.17 29.72
N LEU A 630 19.94 -28.01 29.05
CA LEU A 630 20.17 -26.90 28.13
C LEU A 630 19.52 -27.18 26.77
N GLY A 631 18.91 -26.15 26.17
CA GLY A 631 18.41 -26.22 24.81
C GLY A 631 19.52 -26.59 23.81
N LYS A 632 19.20 -27.39 22.79
CA LYS A 632 20.22 -27.96 21.90
C LYS A 632 20.45 -27.16 20.61
N SER A 633 19.89 -25.95 20.51
CA SER A 633 20.17 -25.00 19.42
C SER A 633 21.51 -24.30 19.67
N LEU A 634 22.46 -24.47 18.75
CA LEU A 634 23.83 -23.96 18.83
C LEU A 634 24.22 -23.21 17.55
N PHE A 635 24.99 -22.15 17.71
CA PHE A 635 25.81 -21.56 16.65
C PHE A 635 27.27 -21.67 17.06
N VAL A 636 28.10 -22.34 16.26
CA VAL A 636 29.53 -22.54 16.53
C VAL A 636 30.32 -21.95 15.37
N ALA A 637 30.99 -20.82 15.61
CA ALA A 637 31.68 -20.10 14.56
C ALA A 637 32.90 -19.31 15.03
N SER A 638 33.84 -19.07 14.13
CA SER A 638 34.73 -17.91 14.25
C SER A 638 33.88 -16.63 14.16
N PRO A 639 34.00 -15.68 15.10
CA PRO A 639 33.10 -14.54 15.13
C PRO A 639 33.41 -13.54 14.02
N THR A 640 32.36 -13.08 13.34
CA THR A 640 32.43 -12.06 12.29
C THR A 640 32.86 -10.73 12.88
N LEU A 641 34.06 -10.27 12.50
CA LEU A 641 34.56 -8.94 12.87
C LEU A 641 33.77 -7.86 12.11
N LEU A 642 33.13 -6.96 12.84
CA LEU A 642 32.47 -5.80 12.23
C LEU A 642 33.47 -4.68 11.96
N THR A 643 33.27 -3.98 10.84
CA THR A 643 34.01 -2.80 10.43
C THR A 643 33.26 -1.53 10.84
N ALA A 644 33.96 -0.40 11.00
CA ALA A 644 33.34 0.88 11.35
C ALA A 644 32.24 1.30 10.35
N SER A 645 32.36 0.93 9.07
CA SER A 645 31.32 1.16 8.05
C SER A 645 29.99 0.41 8.29
N LYS A 646 29.95 -0.55 9.21
CA LYS A 646 28.73 -1.25 9.65
C LYS A 646 28.22 -0.76 11.02
N ILE A 647 28.87 0.25 11.60
CA ILE A 647 28.51 0.84 12.89
C ILE A 647 28.39 2.36 12.72
N GLU A 648 27.16 2.84 12.60
CA GLU A 648 26.87 4.27 12.53
C GLU A 648 26.62 4.82 13.94
N LYS A 649 27.33 5.89 14.31
CA LYS A 649 27.05 6.68 15.51
C LYS A 649 25.90 7.64 15.19
N VAL A 650 24.75 7.39 15.79
CA VAL A 650 23.52 8.17 15.59
C VAL A 650 23.24 8.99 16.84
N SER A 651 22.99 10.28 16.61
CA SER A 651 22.34 11.18 17.55
C SER A 651 20.95 11.46 17.00
N PHE A 652 19.92 11.28 17.83
CA PHE A 652 18.54 11.54 17.40
C PHE A 652 18.23 13.03 17.47
N ASP A 653 17.68 13.55 16.39
CA ASP A 653 17.07 14.87 16.38
C ASP A 653 15.67 14.82 17.03
N ASP A 654 15.26 15.91 17.67
CA ASP A 654 13.89 16.04 18.18
C ASP A 654 12.93 16.38 17.02
N ILE A 655 12.42 15.32 16.40
CA ILE A 655 11.47 15.37 15.27
C ILE A 655 10.00 15.40 15.72
N VAL A 656 9.73 15.35 17.03
CA VAL A 656 8.37 15.35 17.60
C VAL A 656 8.06 16.58 18.44
N GLY A 657 9.05 17.30 18.96
CA GLY A 657 8.86 18.55 19.70
C GLY A 657 8.57 19.79 18.84
N GLN A 658 8.53 19.64 17.52
CA GLN A 658 8.33 20.73 16.54
C GLN A 658 6.94 20.61 15.90
N GLU A 659 5.88 20.97 16.63
CA GLU A 659 4.50 21.00 16.12
C GLU A 659 4.39 21.88 14.85
N ALA A 660 3.66 21.41 13.84
CA ALA A 660 3.51 22.07 12.55
C ALA A 660 2.18 21.74 11.84
N ASP A 661 1.63 22.70 11.09
CA ASP A 661 0.48 22.49 10.19
C ASP A 661 0.86 21.66 8.96
N TYR A 662 2.11 21.79 8.49
CA TYR A 662 2.62 21.16 7.28
C TYR A 662 3.98 20.49 7.52
N ILE A 663 4.00 19.17 7.42
CA ILE A 663 5.20 18.33 7.54
C ILE A 663 5.79 18.04 6.14
N PHE A 664 7.10 18.23 5.99
CA PHE A 664 7.85 17.79 4.81
C PHE A 664 8.77 16.63 5.18
N ILE A 665 8.67 15.50 4.49
CA ILE A 665 9.48 14.30 4.73
C ILE A 665 10.38 14.06 3.52
N ALA A 666 11.69 14.04 3.73
CA ALA A 666 12.68 13.91 2.66
C ALA A 666 13.93 13.14 3.15
N PRO A 667 14.75 12.52 2.28
CA PRO A 667 16.04 11.99 2.70
C PRO A 667 17.00 13.11 3.14
N LYS A 668 18.01 12.78 3.96
CA LYS A 668 19.05 13.74 4.43
C LYS A 668 19.73 14.50 3.30
N ALA A 669 19.80 13.93 2.10
CA ALA A 669 20.37 14.57 0.90
C ALA A 669 19.58 15.80 0.37
N PHE A 670 18.28 15.92 0.70
CA PHE A 670 17.39 16.95 0.15
C PHE A 670 16.89 18.00 1.16
N LEU A 671 17.11 17.79 2.47
CA LEU A 671 16.55 18.64 3.54
C LEU A 671 16.76 20.14 3.33
N THR A 672 17.98 20.55 3.00
CA THR A 672 18.35 21.97 2.80
C THR A 672 17.51 22.62 1.69
N THR A 673 17.21 21.88 0.62
CA THR A 673 16.45 22.39 -0.54
C THR A 673 14.94 22.28 -0.31
N VAL A 674 14.49 21.25 0.42
CA VAL A 674 13.09 21.13 0.87
C VAL A 674 12.74 22.25 1.87
N GLN A 675 13.70 22.75 2.64
CA GLN A 675 13.52 23.92 3.50
C GLN A 675 13.14 25.18 2.72
N ASP A 676 13.53 25.35 1.45
CA ASP A 676 13.09 26.49 0.63
C ASP A 676 11.59 26.40 0.30
N LEU A 677 11.08 25.19 0.03
CA LEU A 677 9.65 24.94 -0.20
C LEU A 677 8.81 25.11 1.08
N ALA A 678 9.31 24.60 2.21
CA ALA A 678 8.70 24.83 3.52
C ALA A 678 8.64 26.33 3.87
N SER A 679 9.75 27.05 3.63
CA SER A 679 9.81 28.51 3.87
C SER A 679 8.88 29.29 2.95
N TYR A 680 8.67 28.82 1.70
CA TYR A 680 7.68 29.40 0.80
C TYR A 680 6.25 29.28 1.34
N ARG A 681 5.89 28.10 1.88
CA ARG A 681 4.59 27.88 2.54
C ARG A 681 4.41 28.69 3.82
N GLN A 682 5.44 28.77 4.65
CA GLN A 682 5.44 29.63 5.84
C GLN A 682 5.25 31.11 5.50
N THR A 683 5.87 31.61 4.42
CA THR A 683 5.81 33.03 4.03
C THR A 683 4.60 33.42 3.20
N THR A 684 4.01 32.48 2.45
CA THR A 684 2.88 32.73 1.54
C THR A 684 1.53 32.41 2.20
N ASP A 685 1.44 31.26 2.86
CA ASP A 685 0.19 30.77 3.47
C ASP A 685 0.12 31.04 4.98
N GLY A 686 1.26 31.27 5.64
CA GLY A 686 1.35 31.47 7.08
C GLY A 686 1.39 30.18 7.90
N PHE A 687 1.45 29.00 7.25
CA PHE A 687 1.54 27.71 7.91
C PHE A 687 2.80 27.61 8.79
N SER A 688 2.67 26.97 9.94
CA SER A 688 3.80 26.40 10.65
C SER A 688 4.29 25.16 9.90
N THR A 689 5.61 25.07 9.67
CA THR A 689 6.20 24.04 8.81
C THR A 689 7.40 23.36 9.49
N THR A 690 7.52 22.05 9.35
CA THR A 690 8.70 21.29 9.78
C THR A 690 9.25 20.43 8.64
N VAL A 691 10.58 20.29 8.57
CA VAL A 691 11.27 19.45 7.58
C VAL A 691 12.01 18.35 8.33
N VAL A 692 11.61 17.10 8.09
CA VAL A 692 12.08 15.94 8.84
C VAL A 692 12.72 14.93 7.90
N SER A 693 13.81 14.31 8.36
CA SER A 693 14.50 13.31 7.54
C SER A 693 13.87 11.93 7.63
N LEU A 694 13.74 11.26 6.49
CA LEU A 694 13.27 9.88 6.39
C LEU A 694 14.15 8.95 7.24
N GLU A 695 15.46 9.19 7.30
CA GLU A 695 16.41 8.40 8.08
C GLU A 695 16.18 8.54 9.59
N GLU A 696 15.85 9.73 10.09
CA GLU A 696 15.46 9.91 11.50
C GLU A 696 14.11 9.23 11.79
N ILE A 697 13.12 9.37 10.91
CA ILE A 697 11.84 8.67 11.03
C ILE A 697 12.05 7.14 11.09
N ILE A 698 12.81 6.57 10.16
CA ILE A 698 13.15 5.13 10.15
C ILE A 698 13.89 4.72 11.43
N ASN A 699 14.86 5.52 11.88
CA ASN A 699 15.64 5.23 13.08
C ASN A 699 14.79 5.30 14.35
N GLN A 700 13.84 6.23 14.48
CA GLN A 700 13.06 6.44 15.70
C GLN A 700 11.74 5.63 15.74
N PHE A 701 11.05 5.50 14.60
CA PHE A 701 9.70 4.94 14.47
C PHE A 701 9.63 3.54 13.83
N ASN A 702 10.74 2.98 13.36
CA ASN A 702 10.80 1.60 12.88
C ASN A 702 12.13 0.89 13.23
N PHE A 703 12.70 1.23 14.38
CA PHE A 703 13.91 0.60 14.92
C PHE A 703 15.16 0.66 14.02
N GLY A 704 15.20 1.58 13.06
CA GLY A 704 16.26 1.67 12.05
C GLY A 704 16.12 0.71 10.87
N ILE A 705 15.07 -0.13 10.85
CA ILE A 705 14.73 -1.04 9.75
C ILE A 705 14.05 -0.24 8.64
N TYR A 706 14.54 -0.35 7.41
CA TYR A 706 14.02 0.40 6.27
C TYR A 706 12.64 -0.14 5.84
N HIS A 707 11.57 0.63 6.11
CA HIS A 707 10.20 0.29 5.74
C HIS A 707 9.31 1.55 5.76
N PRO A 708 8.35 1.74 4.82
CA PRO A 708 7.45 2.90 4.78
C PRO A 708 6.58 3.04 6.03
N ARG A 709 6.33 1.95 6.76
CA ARG A 709 5.60 1.96 8.05
C ARG A 709 6.17 2.96 9.07
N ALA A 710 7.47 3.25 9.00
CA ALA A 710 8.09 4.30 9.83
C ALA A 710 7.38 5.66 9.66
N ILE A 711 6.96 5.99 8.44
CA ILE A 711 6.27 7.23 8.09
C ILE A 711 4.86 7.24 8.70
N LYS A 712 4.07 6.17 8.52
CA LYS A 712 2.73 6.05 9.13
C LYS A 712 2.80 6.10 10.67
N ASN A 713 3.74 5.38 11.28
CA ASN A 713 3.99 5.43 12.74
C ASN A 713 4.35 6.83 13.23
N TYR A 714 5.20 7.57 12.49
CA TYR A 714 5.55 8.95 12.82
C TYR A 714 4.34 9.89 12.71
N LEU A 715 3.58 9.79 11.61
CA LEU A 715 2.40 10.61 11.35
C LEU A 715 1.28 10.35 12.36
N GLN A 716 1.04 9.07 12.70
CA GLN A 716 0.17 8.65 13.81
C GLN A 716 0.59 9.30 15.12
N TYR A 717 1.87 9.17 15.49
CA TYR A 717 2.37 9.69 16.76
C TYR A 717 2.20 11.21 16.88
N VAL A 718 2.59 11.99 15.85
CA VAL A 718 2.43 13.45 15.89
C VAL A 718 0.97 13.86 15.82
N TYR A 719 0.12 13.14 15.07
CA TYR A 719 -1.32 13.39 15.06
C TYR A 719 -1.93 13.15 16.44
N ASP A 720 -1.55 12.10 17.16
CA ASP A 720 -2.06 11.79 18.50
C ASP A 720 -1.56 12.76 19.59
N HIS A 721 -0.29 13.14 19.53
CA HIS A 721 0.40 13.83 20.64
C HIS A 721 0.50 15.35 20.49
N TRP A 722 0.42 15.90 19.28
CA TRP A 722 0.46 17.36 19.09
C TRP A 722 -0.85 18.02 19.49
N THR A 723 -0.71 19.24 20.03
CA THR A 723 -1.86 20.11 20.32
C THR A 723 -2.49 20.58 19.01
N THR A 724 -1.67 21.06 18.08
CA THR A 724 -2.09 21.35 16.71
C THR A 724 -1.79 20.14 15.83
N LYS A 725 -2.83 19.39 15.45
CA LYS A 725 -2.69 18.21 14.58
C LYS A 725 -2.30 18.64 13.16
N PRO A 726 -1.31 18.00 12.50
CA PRO A 726 -0.87 18.39 11.17
C PRO A 726 -2.01 18.28 10.16
N SER A 727 -2.04 19.17 9.17
CA SER A 727 -3.09 19.21 8.13
C SER A 727 -2.55 18.80 6.75
N TYR A 728 -1.25 18.98 6.49
CA TYR A 728 -0.61 18.64 5.22
C TYR A 728 0.67 17.83 5.45
N VAL A 729 0.96 16.90 4.52
CA VAL A 729 2.26 16.22 4.43
C VAL A 729 2.73 16.08 2.98
N LEU A 730 4.00 16.36 2.73
CA LEU A 730 4.63 16.16 1.42
C LEU A 730 5.83 15.21 1.54
N LEU A 731 5.74 14.09 0.83
CA LEU A 731 6.85 13.15 0.67
C LEU A 731 7.72 13.60 -0.50
N VAL A 732 9.00 13.88 -0.26
CA VAL A 732 9.95 14.35 -1.30
C VAL A 732 11.04 13.31 -1.54
N GLY A 733 11.06 12.74 -2.75
CA GLY A 733 12.02 11.74 -3.19
C GLY A 733 11.39 10.70 -4.12
N ASP A 734 12.16 10.27 -5.10
CA ASP A 734 11.87 9.17 -6.03
C ASP A 734 12.32 7.79 -5.46
N GLY A 735 11.93 6.68 -6.06
CA GLY A 735 12.23 5.32 -5.59
C GLY A 735 11.56 4.22 -6.41
N HIS A 736 11.70 2.95 -6.01
CA HIS A 736 11.10 1.82 -6.72
C HIS A 736 11.02 0.56 -5.85
N TRP A 737 10.29 -0.46 -6.32
CA TRP A 737 10.12 -1.74 -5.61
C TRP A 737 11.35 -2.69 -5.67
N ASN A 738 12.38 -2.45 -6.49
CA ASN A 738 13.61 -3.29 -6.55
C ASN A 738 14.57 -3.10 -5.34
N PHE A 739 14.06 -3.14 -4.10
CA PHE A 739 14.85 -2.84 -2.89
C PHE A 739 15.99 -3.83 -2.63
N LEU A 740 15.79 -5.10 -2.99
CA LEU A 740 16.77 -6.17 -2.77
C LEU A 740 17.84 -6.26 -3.87
N GLY A 741 17.77 -5.40 -4.89
CA GLY A 741 18.80 -5.24 -5.91
C GLY A 741 18.89 -6.42 -6.89
N SER A 742 17.74 -6.90 -7.35
CA SER A 742 17.64 -7.84 -8.46
C SER A 742 18.41 -7.32 -9.67
N SER A 743 19.27 -8.16 -10.25
CA SER A 743 19.99 -7.86 -11.50
C SER A 743 19.10 -7.97 -12.74
N SER A 744 17.85 -8.45 -12.58
CA SER A 744 16.85 -8.47 -13.65
C SER A 744 16.31 -7.09 -13.98
N TYR A 745 16.46 -6.08 -13.11
CA TYR A 745 15.90 -4.73 -13.26
C TYR A 745 16.96 -3.64 -13.02
N ASP A 746 16.73 -2.41 -13.48
CA ASP A 746 17.55 -1.28 -13.04
C ASP A 746 17.43 -1.09 -11.50
N ASN A 747 18.46 -0.52 -10.89
CA ASN A 747 18.51 -0.27 -9.44
C ASN A 747 19.15 1.10 -9.14
N PRO A 748 18.51 2.23 -9.54
CA PRO A 748 18.91 3.56 -9.13
C PRO A 748 18.75 3.77 -7.61
N THR A 749 19.18 4.93 -7.11
CA THR A 749 19.05 5.26 -5.69
C THR A 749 17.59 5.44 -5.29
N ILE A 750 17.14 4.69 -4.29
CA ILE A 750 15.82 4.85 -3.67
C ILE A 750 15.91 5.96 -2.61
N TYR A 751 15.30 7.11 -2.88
CA TYR A 751 15.24 8.25 -1.97
C TYR A 751 14.01 8.21 -1.05
N MET A 752 12.89 7.67 -1.53
CA MET A 752 11.65 7.47 -0.78
C MET A 752 11.03 6.12 -1.15
N PRO A 753 10.65 5.25 -0.19
CA PRO A 753 9.99 3.99 -0.51
C PRO A 753 8.53 4.22 -0.91
N PRO A 754 7.96 3.39 -1.80
CA PRO A 754 6.51 3.20 -1.88
C PRO A 754 5.97 2.54 -0.61
N ASN A 755 4.69 2.77 -0.32
CA ASN A 755 3.91 2.05 0.67
C ASN A 755 3.08 0.98 -0.03
N LEU A 756 3.71 -0.14 -0.37
CA LEU A 756 3.09 -1.27 -1.07
C LEU A 756 2.05 -1.95 -0.18
N GLN A 757 0.79 -1.98 -0.62
CA GLN A 757 -0.37 -2.51 0.09
C GLN A 757 -1.28 -3.29 -0.88
N TRP A 758 -1.96 -4.35 -0.41
CA TRP A 758 -2.88 -5.17 -1.22
C TRP A 758 -4.27 -4.53 -1.35
N VAL A 759 -4.31 -3.35 -1.96
CA VAL A 759 -5.50 -2.48 -2.04
C VAL A 759 -6.11 -2.43 -3.44
N ASP A 760 -5.46 -2.93 -4.49
CA ASP A 760 -5.97 -2.93 -5.87
C ASP A 760 -6.70 -4.27 -6.18
N PRO A 761 -7.92 -4.27 -6.75
CA PRO A 761 -8.67 -5.51 -7.02
C PRO A 761 -8.23 -6.26 -8.27
N TRP A 762 -7.48 -5.60 -9.15
CA TRP A 762 -7.09 -6.08 -10.47
C TRP A 762 -5.59 -6.34 -10.55
N GLN A 763 -4.80 -5.55 -9.84
CA GLN A 763 -3.35 -5.68 -9.72
C GLN A 763 -2.87 -6.32 -8.41
N GLY A 764 -3.61 -6.13 -7.30
CA GLY A 764 -3.20 -6.59 -5.98
C GLY A 764 -2.36 -5.55 -5.24
N GLU A 765 -1.03 -5.74 -5.21
CA GLU A 765 -0.10 -4.89 -4.46
C GLU A 765 0.34 -3.63 -5.25
N ILE A 766 0.05 -2.44 -4.70
CA ILE A 766 0.43 -1.12 -5.26
C ILE A 766 0.83 -0.11 -4.16
N ASP A 767 1.48 1.01 -4.52
CA ASP A 767 1.77 2.15 -3.61
C ASP A 767 0.48 2.87 -3.19
N SER A 768 0.13 2.81 -1.90
CA SER A 768 -0.89 3.66 -1.31
C SER A 768 -0.29 4.73 -0.41
N ALA A 769 -0.09 5.93 -0.95
CA ALA A 769 0.24 7.10 -0.15
C ALA A 769 -0.91 7.45 0.82
N ASN A 770 -2.18 7.21 0.45
CA ASN A 770 -3.34 7.48 1.29
C ASN A 770 -3.29 6.76 2.64
N ASP A 771 -2.89 5.48 2.61
CA ASP A 771 -2.77 4.67 3.82
C ASP A 771 -1.78 5.25 4.85
N LEU A 772 -0.75 5.99 4.43
CA LEU A 772 0.19 6.63 5.35
C LEU A 772 -0.42 7.75 6.22
N VAL A 773 -1.65 8.19 5.89
CA VAL A 773 -2.37 9.29 6.56
C VAL A 773 -3.79 8.90 7.02
N THR A 774 -4.11 7.60 7.04
CA THR A 774 -5.28 7.06 7.76
C THR A 774 -4.85 6.76 9.21
N VAL A 775 -5.01 7.74 10.09
CA VAL A 775 -4.43 7.76 11.45
C VAL A 775 -5.45 8.01 12.56
N ASP A 776 -6.72 8.25 12.25
CA ASP A 776 -7.79 8.47 13.24
C ASP A 776 -9.10 7.83 12.79
N GLY A 777 -9.63 6.91 13.60
CA GLY A 777 -10.72 6.02 13.18
C GLY A 777 -10.23 4.70 12.58
N TRP A 778 -11.17 3.90 12.10
CA TRP A 778 -10.93 2.55 11.56
C TRP A 778 -11.52 2.41 10.14
N ASP A 779 -10.99 3.20 9.21
CA ASP A 779 -11.52 3.32 7.85
C ASP A 779 -10.47 3.93 6.89
N PRO A 780 -10.73 3.99 5.57
CA PRO A 780 -9.72 4.39 4.59
C PRO A 780 -9.68 5.90 4.30
N LEU A 781 -10.42 6.74 5.04
CA LEU A 781 -10.44 8.19 4.79
C LEU A 781 -9.19 8.89 5.39
N PRO A 782 -8.52 9.79 4.65
CA PRO A 782 -7.28 10.42 5.11
C PRO A 782 -7.53 11.59 6.08
N ASP A 783 -6.80 11.62 7.19
CA ASP A 783 -6.87 12.67 8.23
C ASP A 783 -5.93 13.86 8.00
N ILE A 784 -4.99 13.68 7.08
CA ILE A 784 -3.95 14.64 6.68
C ILE A 784 -3.91 14.67 5.14
N TYR A 785 -3.86 15.86 4.54
CA TYR A 785 -3.73 16.00 3.09
C TYR A 785 -2.32 15.62 2.63
N ILE A 786 -2.18 14.49 1.93
CA ILE A 786 -0.89 13.98 1.43
C ILE A 786 -0.65 14.31 -0.05
N GLY A 787 0.60 14.65 -0.38
CA GLY A 787 1.13 14.58 -1.73
C GLY A 787 2.55 14.00 -1.77
N ARG A 788 3.01 13.69 -2.99
CA ARG A 788 4.32 13.08 -3.29
C ARG A 788 5.03 13.87 -4.39
N LEU A 789 6.27 14.28 -4.16
CA LEU A 789 7.15 14.92 -5.13
C LEU A 789 8.29 13.94 -5.49
N PRO A 790 8.15 13.14 -6.56
CA PRO A 790 9.16 12.16 -6.98
C PRO A 790 10.32 12.86 -7.70
N VAL A 791 11.42 13.02 -6.98
CA VAL A 791 12.63 13.73 -7.42
C VAL A 791 13.89 12.95 -7.09
N THR A 792 14.87 13.07 -7.97
CA THR A 792 16.17 12.38 -7.91
C THR A 792 17.33 13.32 -7.58
N ALA A 793 17.12 14.64 -7.65
CA ALA A 793 18.13 15.66 -7.42
C ALA A 793 17.55 16.97 -6.83
N ASN A 794 18.41 17.75 -6.16
CA ASN A 794 18.04 19.04 -5.56
C ASN A 794 17.60 20.07 -6.61
N GLU A 795 18.17 20.02 -7.81
CA GLU A 795 17.82 20.88 -8.94
C GLU A 795 16.35 20.68 -9.38
N GLU A 796 15.81 19.46 -9.26
CA GLU A 796 14.42 19.16 -9.58
C GLU A 796 13.46 19.74 -8.54
N ILE A 797 13.85 19.75 -7.25
CA ILE A 797 13.09 20.40 -6.17
C ILE A 797 13.01 21.92 -6.39
N LEU A 798 14.13 22.56 -6.73
CA LEU A 798 14.14 24.00 -7.03
C LEU A 798 13.34 24.33 -8.30
N ALA A 799 13.41 23.48 -9.33
CA ALA A 799 12.61 23.62 -10.53
C ALA A 799 11.10 23.46 -10.23
N TYR A 800 10.74 22.52 -9.35
CA TYR A 800 9.36 22.33 -8.89
C TYR A 800 8.85 23.53 -8.09
N LEU A 801 9.61 24.00 -7.10
CA LEU A 801 9.29 25.20 -6.31
C LEU A 801 9.06 26.43 -7.21
N TYR A 802 9.91 26.62 -8.23
CA TYR A 802 9.71 27.68 -9.21
C TYR A 802 8.40 27.54 -9.99
N LYS A 803 7.98 26.31 -10.35
CA LYS A 803 6.69 26.07 -11.01
C LYS A 803 5.50 26.41 -10.11
N VAL A 804 5.54 26.02 -8.83
CA VAL A 804 4.52 26.39 -7.83
C VAL A 804 4.43 27.92 -7.69
N GLN A 805 5.57 28.58 -7.49
CA GLN A 805 5.65 30.04 -7.39
C GLN A 805 5.09 30.75 -8.64
N VAL A 806 5.41 30.29 -9.84
CA VAL A 806 4.89 30.87 -11.09
C VAL A 806 3.36 30.70 -11.20
N TYR A 807 2.83 29.57 -10.75
CA TYR A 807 1.39 29.29 -10.79
C TYR A 807 0.61 30.14 -9.75
N GLU A 808 1.05 30.15 -8.50
CA GLU A 808 0.35 30.83 -7.39
C GLU A 808 0.47 32.37 -7.45
N ASN A 809 1.58 32.90 -7.97
CA ASN A 809 1.68 34.34 -8.26
C ASN A 809 0.78 34.77 -9.45
N ALA A 810 0.23 33.82 -10.20
CA ALA A 810 -0.60 34.05 -11.39
C ALA A 810 -2.07 33.61 -11.17
N LEU A 811 -2.58 33.69 -9.93
CA LEU A 811 -3.99 33.39 -9.64
C LEU A 811 -4.98 34.26 -10.46
N ASN A 812 -6.16 33.69 -10.72
CA ASN A 812 -7.29 34.25 -11.46
C ASN A 812 -7.01 34.60 -12.94
N GLN A 813 -5.95 34.04 -13.54
CA GLN A 813 -5.70 34.21 -14.98
C GLN A 813 -6.64 33.34 -15.82
N ALA A 814 -7.06 33.85 -16.98
CA ALA A 814 -8.01 33.16 -17.86
C ALA A 814 -7.52 31.81 -18.40
N TRP A 815 -6.20 31.54 -18.36
CA TRP A 815 -5.67 30.22 -18.72
C TRP A 815 -5.82 29.20 -17.58
N GLN A 816 -5.78 29.62 -16.30
CA GLN A 816 -5.95 28.72 -15.15
C GLN A 816 -7.36 28.12 -15.07
N LYS A 817 -8.36 28.88 -15.53
CA LYS A 817 -9.77 28.44 -15.59
C LYS A 817 -10.09 27.57 -16.82
N ARG A 818 -9.15 27.42 -17.76
CA ARG A 818 -9.37 26.70 -19.02
C ARG A 818 -9.10 25.21 -18.87
N PHE A 819 -10.02 24.42 -19.39
CA PHE A 819 -9.92 22.96 -19.45
C PHE A 819 -9.44 22.50 -20.82
N LEU A 820 -8.61 21.47 -20.83
CA LEU A 820 -8.30 20.65 -22.00
C LEU A 820 -8.63 19.20 -21.66
N PHE A 821 -9.66 18.69 -22.32
CA PHE A 821 -10.13 17.31 -22.18
C PHE A 821 -9.54 16.45 -23.29
N VAL A 822 -8.82 15.40 -22.89
CA VAL A 822 -8.22 14.42 -23.80
C VAL A 822 -8.88 13.07 -23.51
N SER A 823 -9.57 12.50 -24.49
CA SER A 823 -10.28 11.23 -24.32
C SER A 823 -9.72 10.17 -25.24
N ASP A 824 -9.51 8.98 -24.71
CA ASP A 824 -9.41 7.77 -25.52
C ASP A 824 -10.76 7.45 -26.18
N ALA A 825 -10.77 6.57 -27.18
CA ALA A 825 -11.98 6.19 -27.88
C ALA A 825 -12.88 5.28 -27.02
N ASN A 826 -14.19 5.40 -27.19
CA ASN A 826 -15.18 4.49 -26.59
C ASN A 826 -14.74 3.02 -26.70
N ASP A 827 -14.64 2.32 -25.57
CA ASP A 827 -14.30 0.91 -25.51
C ASP A 827 -15.39 0.13 -24.75
N PRO A 828 -16.18 -0.73 -25.42
CA PRO A 828 -17.22 -1.51 -24.75
C PRO A 828 -16.73 -2.34 -23.56
N SER A 829 -15.44 -2.74 -23.55
CA SER A 829 -14.83 -3.52 -22.45
C SER A 829 -14.14 -2.68 -21.36
N ALA A 830 -14.20 -1.34 -21.41
CA ALA A 830 -13.59 -0.47 -20.38
C ALA A 830 -14.40 0.79 -20.03
N GLY A 831 -15.14 1.37 -20.99
CA GLY A 831 -16.00 2.54 -20.80
C GLY A 831 -16.14 3.42 -22.05
N ASN A 832 -17.20 4.25 -22.07
CA ASN A 832 -17.39 5.28 -23.10
C ASN A 832 -16.76 6.61 -22.63
N PHE A 833 -15.42 6.67 -22.61
CA PHE A 833 -14.67 7.82 -22.08
C PHE A 833 -15.12 9.19 -22.65
N PRO A 834 -15.38 9.35 -23.96
CA PRO A 834 -15.82 10.64 -24.50
C PRO A 834 -17.19 11.09 -23.96
N ALA A 835 -18.12 10.16 -23.76
CA ALA A 835 -19.45 10.48 -23.24
C ALA A 835 -19.39 10.88 -21.76
N LEU A 836 -18.63 10.16 -20.94
CA LEU A 836 -18.44 10.49 -19.51
C LEU A 836 -17.81 11.88 -19.33
N MET A 837 -16.89 12.28 -20.22
CA MET A 837 -16.37 13.64 -20.24
C MET A 837 -17.40 14.68 -20.69
N ASP A 838 -18.18 14.38 -21.74
CA ASP A 838 -19.24 15.28 -22.23
C ASP A 838 -20.33 15.51 -21.17
N ASP A 839 -20.72 14.48 -20.43
CA ASP A 839 -21.66 14.57 -19.31
C ASP A 839 -21.14 15.53 -18.24
N VAL A 840 -19.90 15.35 -17.76
CA VAL A 840 -19.27 16.27 -16.80
C VAL A 840 -19.14 17.70 -17.32
N ILE A 841 -18.80 17.89 -18.60
CA ILE A 841 -18.74 19.23 -19.21
C ILE A 841 -20.10 19.92 -19.16
N ASN A 842 -21.19 19.18 -19.36
CA ASN A 842 -22.55 19.70 -19.30
C ASN A 842 -22.99 19.97 -17.85
N ASP A 843 -22.81 19.00 -16.96
CA ASP A 843 -23.25 19.06 -15.55
C ASP A 843 -22.61 20.23 -14.81
N TYR A 844 -21.29 20.42 -14.95
CA TYR A 844 -20.55 21.56 -14.35
C TYR A 844 -20.53 22.81 -15.25
N SER A 845 -21.27 22.82 -16.36
CA SER A 845 -21.42 23.96 -17.28
C SER A 845 -20.09 24.56 -17.77
N ILE A 846 -19.12 23.70 -18.08
CA ILE A 846 -17.74 24.09 -18.42
C ILE A 846 -17.70 24.75 -19.80
N SER A 847 -17.36 26.05 -19.86
CA SER A 847 -17.53 26.88 -21.07
C SER A 847 -16.25 27.38 -21.75
N ASP A 848 -15.07 27.19 -21.15
CA ASP A 848 -13.77 27.38 -21.83
C ASP A 848 -13.02 26.05 -21.84
N GLN A 849 -13.50 25.14 -22.68
CA GLN A 849 -12.94 23.81 -22.92
C GLN A 849 -12.25 23.71 -24.27
N ARG A 850 -11.23 22.86 -24.36
CA ARG A 850 -10.66 22.33 -25.61
C ARG A 850 -10.77 20.80 -25.57
N LYS A 851 -10.91 20.15 -26.72
CA LYS A 851 -11.06 18.69 -26.80
C LYS A 851 -10.04 18.05 -27.73
N VAL A 852 -9.59 16.85 -27.36
CA VAL A 852 -8.89 15.90 -28.24
C VAL A 852 -9.47 14.51 -27.95
N TYR A 853 -10.55 14.15 -28.63
CA TYR A 853 -11.27 12.89 -28.41
C TYR A 853 -10.96 11.91 -29.54
N LEU A 854 -10.33 10.79 -29.22
CA LEU A 854 -9.99 9.76 -30.21
C LEU A 854 -11.22 8.97 -30.65
N ASN A 855 -11.23 8.52 -31.90
CA ASN A 855 -12.24 7.62 -32.44
C ASN A 855 -11.56 6.35 -33.00
N LYS A 856 -12.17 5.19 -32.77
CA LYS A 856 -11.71 3.90 -33.32
C LYS A 856 -12.79 3.21 -34.17
N SER A 857 -12.34 2.39 -35.10
CA SER A 857 -13.18 1.48 -35.88
C SER A 857 -12.65 0.06 -35.68
N GLY A 858 -13.39 -0.75 -34.91
CA GLY A 858 -12.87 -1.99 -34.35
C GLY A 858 -11.74 -1.68 -33.35
N SER A 859 -10.59 -2.35 -33.51
CA SER A 859 -9.39 -2.12 -32.69
C SER A 859 -8.49 -0.97 -33.16
N THR A 860 -8.78 -0.37 -34.32
CA THR A 860 -7.90 0.61 -34.99
C THR A 860 -8.36 2.05 -34.77
N TYR A 861 -7.50 2.93 -34.25
CA TYR A 861 -7.74 4.39 -34.25
C TYR A 861 -7.74 4.96 -35.67
N THR A 862 -8.77 5.71 -36.03
CA THR A 862 -8.99 6.21 -37.41
C THR A 862 -9.03 7.73 -37.50
N SER A 863 -9.61 8.39 -36.51
CA SER A 863 -9.81 9.83 -36.47
C SER A 863 -9.83 10.35 -35.03
N TYR A 864 -9.91 11.67 -34.87
CA TYR A 864 -10.19 12.32 -33.60
C TYR A 864 -11.11 13.54 -33.82
N ASN A 865 -11.68 14.05 -32.73
CA ASN A 865 -12.53 15.25 -32.71
C ASN A 865 -11.88 16.32 -31.82
N THR A 866 -12.16 17.58 -32.13
CA THR A 866 -11.94 18.75 -31.26
C THR A 866 -13.27 19.36 -30.85
N GLU A 867 -13.25 20.47 -30.11
CA GLU A 867 -14.46 21.26 -29.80
C GLU A 867 -15.12 21.90 -31.03
N SER A 868 -14.40 21.99 -32.16
CA SER A 868 -14.84 22.64 -33.40
C SER A 868 -15.03 21.69 -34.58
N ASP A 869 -14.25 20.61 -34.64
CA ASP A 869 -14.10 19.77 -35.84
C ASP A 869 -14.21 18.27 -35.51
N ASN A 870 -15.01 17.56 -36.29
CA ASN A 870 -15.23 16.11 -36.11
C ASN A 870 -14.55 15.30 -37.22
N ASN A 871 -14.10 14.09 -36.89
CA ASN A 871 -13.46 13.14 -37.79
C ASN A 871 -12.17 13.64 -38.47
N LEU A 872 -11.34 14.41 -37.75
CA LEU A 872 -10.01 14.77 -38.20
C LEU A 872 -9.14 13.51 -38.35
N PRO A 873 -8.44 13.31 -39.47
CA PRO A 873 -7.71 12.07 -39.72
C PRO A 873 -6.51 11.93 -38.77
N CYS A 874 -6.26 10.71 -38.28
CA CYS A 874 -5.13 10.42 -37.39
C CYS A 874 -3.73 10.69 -38.00
N GLY A 875 -3.62 10.78 -39.33
CA GLY A 875 -2.37 11.04 -40.06
C GLY A 875 -1.75 9.76 -40.63
N THR A 876 -0.42 9.71 -40.72
CA THR A 876 0.33 8.52 -41.11
C THR A 876 0.98 7.92 -39.85
N PRO A 877 0.45 6.81 -39.29
CA PRO A 877 1.02 6.15 -38.12
C PRO A 877 2.42 5.59 -38.36
N ASP A 878 3.28 5.59 -37.35
CA ASP A 878 4.57 4.87 -37.35
C ASP A 878 4.43 3.55 -36.56
N GLY A 879 3.60 2.65 -37.10
CA GLY A 879 3.20 1.40 -36.47
C GLY A 879 1.70 1.13 -36.59
N SER A 880 1.24 0.00 -36.06
CA SER A 880 -0.18 -0.27 -35.88
C SER A 880 -0.69 0.47 -34.65
N ASN A 881 -1.83 1.17 -34.78
CA ASN A 881 -2.54 1.84 -33.68
C ASN A 881 -1.84 3.10 -33.10
N GLN A 882 -1.64 4.13 -33.92
CA GLN A 882 -1.25 5.47 -33.42
C GLN A 882 -2.10 6.58 -34.06
N CYS A 883 -2.23 7.71 -33.36
CA CYS A 883 -2.92 8.90 -33.86
C CYS A 883 -2.04 10.18 -33.82
N PRO A 884 -0.94 10.25 -34.61
CA PRO A 884 0.06 11.32 -34.49
C PRO A 884 -0.49 12.74 -34.72
N ASN A 885 -1.55 12.91 -35.52
CA ASN A 885 -2.20 14.22 -35.66
C ASN A 885 -2.93 14.66 -34.37
N ALA A 886 -3.49 13.73 -33.59
CA ALA A 886 -4.08 14.04 -32.28
C ALA A 886 -2.99 14.43 -31.28
N THR A 887 -1.87 13.69 -31.24
CA THR A 887 -0.68 14.04 -30.46
C THR A 887 -0.16 15.44 -30.80
N GLN A 888 -0.04 15.78 -32.09
CA GLN A 888 0.42 17.10 -32.51
C GLN A 888 -0.56 18.22 -32.14
N THR A 889 -1.87 17.96 -32.18
CA THR A 889 -2.91 18.89 -31.73
C THR A 889 -2.85 19.10 -30.22
N LEU A 890 -2.74 18.02 -29.43
CA LEU A 890 -2.56 18.07 -27.98
C LEU A 890 -1.32 18.89 -27.59
N LEU A 891 -0.15 18.59 -28.19
CA LEU A 891 1.08 19.34 -27.97
C LEU A 891 0.92 20.82 -28.32
N SER A 892 0.24 21.14 -29.44
CA SER A 892 -0.02 22.52 -29.84
C SER A 892 -0.92 23.25 -28.83
N LEU A 893 -1.98 22.61 -28.33
CA LEU A 893 -2.90 23.20 -27.36
C LEU A 893 -2.18 23.51 -26.03
N ILE A 894 -1.44 22.55 -25.48
CA ILE A 894 -0.63 22.75 -24.26
C ILE A 894 0.39 23.89 -24.45
N ASN A 895 1.13 23.87 -25.56
CA ASN A 895 2.20 24.83 -25.83
C ASN A 895 1.73 26.25 -26.15
N THR A 896 0.55 26.43 -26.75
CA THR A 896 0.14 27.73 -27.34
C THR A 896 -1.14 28.33 -26.78
N THR A 897 -2.06 27.52 -26.25
CA THR A 897 -3.37 28.02 -25.76
C THR A 897 -3.31 28.42 -24.29
N GLY A 898 -2.46 27.77 -23.51
CA GLY A 898 -2.41 27.89 -22.05
C GLY A 898 -3.63 27.25 -21.39
N VAL A 899 -3.38 26.25 -20.56
CA VAL A 899 -4.41 25.40 -19.92
C VAL A 899 -4.12 25.29 -18.43
N GLY A 900 -5.16 25.32 -17.61
CA GLY A 900 -5.07 25.23 -16.16
C GLY A 900 -5.46 23.87 -15.63
N HIS A 901 -6.39 23.21 -16.33
CA HIS A 901 -6.79 21.83 -16.10
C HIS A 901 -6.52 21.02 -17.37
N LEU A 902 -5.68 19.99 -17.27
CA LEU A 902 -5.47 18.98 -18.30
C LEU A 902 -6.07 17.67 -17.81
N VAL A 903 -7.24 17.32 -18.35
CA VAL A 903 -8.01 16.14 -17.93
C VAL A 903 -7.84 15.06 -18.99
N TYR A 904 -7.33 13.90 -18.60
CA TYR A 904 -7.26 12.71 -19.44
C TYR A 904 -8.23 11.64 -18.94
N SER A 905 -8.89 10.91 -19.84
CA SER A 905 -9.65 9.70 -19.50
C SER A 905 -9.55 8.67 -20.61
N GLY A 906 -9.25 7.43 -20.25
CA GLY A 906 -8.97 6.38 -21.23
C GLY A 906 -8.16 5.25 -20.66
N HIS A 907 -7.51 4.48 -21.54
CA HIS A 907 -6.47 3.55 -21.12
C HIS A 907 -5.19 4.30 -20.77
N GLY A 908 -4.50 3.89 -19.71
CA GLY A 908 -3.17 4.35 -19.36
C GLY A 908 -2.18 3.20 -19.29
N PHE A 909 -0.89 3.55 -19.32
CA PHE A 909 0.24 2.69 -19.00
C PHE A 909 1.33 3.57 -18.39
N ILE A 910 2.35 2.96 -17.77
CA ILE A 910 3.33 3.67 -16.93
C ILE A 910 3.89 4.92 -17.62
N ASP A 911 4.38 4.80 -18.86
CA ASP A 911 4.99 5.91 -19.59
C ASP A 911 4.09 6.67 -20.59
N GLY A 912 2.75 6.51 -20.54
CA GLY A 912 1.86 7.21 -21.47
C GLY A 912 0.35 6.90 -21.47
N TRP A 913 -0.35 7.59 -22.37
CA TRP A 913 -1.80 7.64 -22.49
C TRP A 913 -2.31 7.04 -23.81
N SER A 914 -3.41 6.29 -23.72
CA SER A 914 -4.18 5.61 -24.78
C SER A 914 -3.41 4.53 -25.52
N LYS A 915 -4.12 3.47 -25.95
CA LYS A 915 -3.58 2.47 -26.90
C LYS A 915 -3.17 3.10 -28.26
N ALA A 916 -3.49 4.37 -28.51
CA ALA A 916 -3.03 5.19 -29.63
C ALA A 916 -1.69 5.91 -29.40
N VAL A 917 -1.12 5.80 -28.19
CA VAL A 917 0.05 6.57 -27.69
C VAL A 917 -0.13 8.07 -27.94
N VAL A 918 -1.26 8.62 -27.49
CA VAL A 918 -1.63 10.03 -27.76
C VAL A 918 -0.67 11.00 -27.07
N PHE A 919 -0.16 10.61 -25.91
CA PHE A 919 0.87 11.32 -25.17
C PHE A 919 1.74 10.30 -24.40
N SER A 920 3.04 10.58 -24.24
CA SER A 920 3.99 9.67 -23.58
C SER A 920 5.29 10.39 -23.23
N ASN A 921 6.15 9.75 -22.44
CA ASN A 921 7.42 10.33 -21.97
C ASN A 921 8.29 11.02 -23.06
N PRO A 922 8.50 10.44 -24.25
CA PRO A 922 9.23 11.12 -25.33
C PRO A 922 8.64 12.49 -25.71
N LYS A 923 7.31 12.64 -25.59
CA LYS A 923 6.56 13.87 -25.95
C LYS A 923 6.64 14.97 -24.90
N VAL A 924 6.97 14.66 -23.64
CA VAL A 924 7.21 15.69 -22.61
C VAL A 924 8.41 16.57 -22.97
N ASN A 925 9.38 16.05 -23.73
CA ASN A 925 10.51 16.84 -24.23
C ASN A 925 10.10 17.90 -25.26
N GLU A 926 9.01 17.67 -26.00
CA GLU A 926 8.46 18.57 -27.03
C GLU A 926 7.57 19.70 -26.43
N LEU A 927 7.32 19.67 -25.11
CA LEU A 927 6.62 20.75 -24.42
C LEU A 927 7.49 22.01 -24.28
N ASN A 928 6.86 23.17 -24.44
CA ASN A 928 7.43 24.50 -24.23
C ASN A 928 6.42 25.49 -23.60
N ASN A 929 5.40 24.97 -22.92
CA ASN A 929 4.30 25.74 -22.32
C ASN A 929 4.73 26.76 -21.26
N GLY A 930 5.93 26.65 -20.68
CA GLY A 930 6.54 27.74 -19.90
C GLY A 930 5.82 28.02 -18.59
N SER A 931 5.03 29.10 -18.55
CA SER A 931 4.32 29.56 -17.33
C SER A 931 2.87 29.08 -17.22
N PRO A 932 2.10 28.93 -18.32
CA PRO A 932 0.86 28.16 -18.32
C PRO A 932 1.07 26.65 -18.03
N LEU A 933 1.15 26.32 -16.75
CA LEU A 933 1.37 24.98 -16.22
C LEU A 933 0.04 24.41 -15.71
N PRO A 934 -0.56 23.40 -16.37
CA PRO A 934 -1.80 22.79 -15.89
C PRO A 934 -1.58 21.99 -14.60
N ILE A 935 -2.66 21.85 -13.84
CA ILE A 935 -2.89 20.71 -12.96
C ILE A 935 -3.42 19.58 -13.86
N VAL A 936 -2.79 18.41 -13.79
CA VAL A 936 -3.22 17.22 -14.54
C VAL A 936 -4.18 16.40 -13.69
N PHE A 937 -5.23 15.87 -14.31
CA PHE A 937 -6.12 14.88 -13.71
C PHE A 937 -6.26 13.72 -14.70
N SER A 938 -5.59 12.61 -14.43
CA SER A 938 -5.70 11.40 -15.25
C SER A 938 -6.75 10.46 -14.66
N LEU A 939 -7.62 9.94 -15.52
CA LEU A 939 -8.74 9.05 -15.21
C LEU A 939 -8.54 7.74 -15.96
N ASP A 940 -7.40 7.09 -15.70
CA ASP A 940 -6.83 5.99 -16.47
C ASP A 940 -6.16 4.91 -15.59
N CYS A 941 -5.09 4.27 -16.06
CA CYS A 941 -4.38 3.21 -15.33
C CYS A 941 -2.88 3.50 -15.31
N LEU A 942 -2.24 3.34 -14.15
CA LEU A 942 -0.78 3.26 -13.99
C LEU A 942 0.05 4.48 -14.43
N ASP A 943 -0.51 5.57 -14.93
CA ASP A 943 0.29 6.72 -15.41
C ASP A 943 1.06 7.43 -14.28
N GLY A 944 0.63 7.21 -13.02
CA GLY A 944 1.29 7.56 -11.77
C GLY A 944 2.03 6.41 -11.08
N TYR A 945 2.32 5.29 -11.76
CA TYR A 945 3.11 4.17 -11.21
C TYR A 945 4.60 4.56 -11.11
N TRP A 946 4.90 5.47 -10.20
CA TRP A 946 6.21 6.13 -10.04
C TRP A 946 7.33 5.18 -9.58
N TYR A 947 6.97 4.08 -8.93
CA TYR A 947 7.88 3.16 -8.25
C TYR A 947 8.35 2.01 -9.16
N TYR A 948 8.40 2.21 -10.48
CA TYR A 948 8.86 1.20 -11.45
C TYR A 948 10.38 1.26 -11.69
N PRO A 949 11.15 0.19 -11.41
CA PRO A 949 12.56 0.09 -11.78
C PRO A 949 12.67 -0.17 -13.28
N GLN A 950 13.14 0.83 -14.02
CA GLN A 950 13.21 0.84 -15.48
C GLN A 950 13.97 -0.35 -16.07
N LEU A 951 13.66 -0.72 -17.33
CA LEU A 951 14.28 -1.88 -17.98
C LEU A 951 14.47 -1.80 -19.50
N THR A 952 14.54 -0.58 -20.04
CA THR A 952 14.28 -0.21 -21.45
C THR A 952 12.79 -0.12 -21.82
N ALA A 953 12.43 0.93 -22.56
CA ALA A 953 11.05 1.31 -22.87
C ALA A 953 10.46 0.56 -24.07
N VAL A 954 10.80 -0.72 -24.25
CA VAL A 954 10.37 -1.51 -25.42
C VAL A 954 8.89 -1.90 -25.33
N ASP A 955 8.37 -2.06 -24.10
CA ASP A 955 6.99 -2.51 -23.83
C ASP A 955 6.22 -1.57 -22.87
N HIS A 956 6.38 -0.24 -23.03
CA HIS A 956 5.66 0.78 -22.22
C HIS A 956 5.93 0.77 -20.70
N ARG A 957 7.13 0.31 -20.30
CA ARG A 957 7.60 0.19 -18.91
C ARG A 957 8.75 1.16 -18.58
N GLY A 958 8.66 2.40 -19.06
CA GLY A 958 9.52 3.51 -18.65
C GLY A 958 9.22 4.01 -17.23
N GLN A 959 9.78 5.16 -16.87
CA GLN A 959 9.40 5.91 -15.66
C GLN A 959 7.96 6.45 -15.81
N SER A 960 7.28 6.79 -14.72
CA SER A 960 5.89 7.25 -14.82
C SER A 960 5.77 8.56 -15.61
N LEU A 961 4.74 8.65 -16.45
CA LEU A 961 4.44 9.86 -17.22
C LEU A 961 4.23 11.06 -16.30
N ILE A 962 3.49 10.86 -15.22
CA ILE A 962 3.14 11.90 -14.26
C ILE A 962 4.37 12.39 -13.49
N GLU A 963 5.30 11.51 -13.09
CA GLU A 963 6.57 11.95 -12.50
C GLU A 963 7.31 12.91 -13.44
N ILE A 964 7.48 12.50 -14.70
CA ILE A 964 8.23 13.24 -15.71
C ILE A 964 7.56 14.59 -16.01
N LEU A 965 6.22 14.63 -16.08
CA LEU A 965 5.43 15.87 -16.24
C LEU A 965 5.57 16.82 -15.05
N VAL A 966 5.60 16.30 -13.82
CA VAL A 966 5.66 17.11 -12.59
C VAL A 966 7.08 17.57 -12.28
N ARG A 967 8.12 16.78 -12.55
CA ARG A 967 9.52 17.17 -12.24
C ARG A 967 10.25 17.94 -13.34
N THR A 968 9.80 17.86 -14.60
CA THR A 968 10.53 18.52 -15.70
C THR A 968 10.61 20.06 -15.52
N PRO A 969 11.80 20.68 -15.63
CA PRO A 969 11.96 22.12 -15.37
C PRO A 969 11.25 23.02 -16.39
N SER A 970 10.56 24.06 -15.89
CA SER A 970 9.97 25.16 -16.68
C SER A 970 8.97 24.75 -17.77
N LYS A 971 8.38 23.55 -17.69
CA LYS A 971 7.35 23.02 -18.59
C LYS A 971 6.60 21.86 -17.91
N GLY A 972 5.71 21.21 -18.66
CA GLY A 972 4.91 20.11 -18.12
C GLY A 972 3.78 20.62 -17.24
N ALA A 973 3.55 19.96 -16.12
CA ALA A 973 2.49 20.27 -15.15
C ALA A 973 3.04 21.00 -13.90
N VAL A 974 2.17 21.67 -13.14
CA VAL A 974 2.50 22.17 -11.78
C VAL A 974 2.24 21.12 -10.70
N ALA A 975 1.26 20.24 -10.93
CA ALA A 975 0.93 19.09 -10.10
C ALA A 975 0.03 18.13 -10.90
N ALA A 976 -0.23 16.94 -10.37
CA ALA A 976 -1.22 16.02 -10.90
C ALA A 976 -2.02 15.33 -9.79
N PHE A 977 -3.20 14.81 -10.13
CA PHE A 977 -3.94 13.82 -9.36
C PHE A 977 -4.15 12.61 -10.27
N SER A 978 -3.59 11.46 -9.89
CA SER A 978 -3.32 10.33 -10.79
C SER A 978 -3.28 8.98 -10.05
N PRO A 979 -3.62 7.85 -10.70
CA PRO A 979 -3.56 6.51 -10.11
C PRO A 979 -2.16 5.89 -10.10
N THR A 980 -1.80 5.29 -8.97
CA THR A 980 -0.66 4.37 -8.78
C THR A 980 -1.00 2.90 -9.11
N GLY A 981 -2.24 2.62 -9.52
CA GLY A 981 -2.78 1.29 -9.79
C GLY A 981 -3.71 1.26 -11.01
N LEU A 982 -4.54 0.23 -11.09
CA LEU A 982 -5.58 0.06 -12.10
C LEU A 982 -6.90 0.73 -11.64
N GLY A 983 -7.82 0.92 -12.58
CA GLY A 983 -9.09 1.59 -12.32
C GLY A 983 -10.09 1.46 -13.48
N LEU A 984 -11.34 1.84 -13.24
CA LEU A 984 -12.45 1.71 -14.20
C LEU A 984 -13.10 3.07 -14.48
N ALA A 985 -13.55 3.28 -15.73
CA ALA A 985 -14.14 4.54 -16.15
C ALA A 985 -15.37 4.98 -15.31
N THR A 986 -16.18 4.03 -14.86
CA THR A 986 -17.33 4.29 -13.98
C THR A 986 -16.93 4.73 -12.58
N ALA A 987 -15.83 4.18 -12.05
CA ALA A 987 -15.27 4.56 -10.75
C ALA A 987 -14.58 5.93 -10.83
N HIS A 988 -13.84 6.16 -11.92
CA HIS A 988 -13.22 7.43 -12.26
C HIS A 988 -14.25 8.56 -12.42
N ASP A 989 -15.44 8.28 -12.94
CA ASP A 989 -16.53 9.26 -12.99
C ASP A 989 -16.91 9.77 -11.59
N LYS A 990 -16.98 8.89 -10.59
CA LYS A 990 -17.33 9.28 -9.21
C LYS A 990 -16.22 10.06 -8.53
N LEU A 991 -14.97 9.67 -8.79
CA LEU A 991 -13.80 10.42 -8.36
C LEU A 991 -13.78 11.83 -8.96
N GLN A 992 -13.96 11.98 -10.28
CA GLN A 992 -13.94 13.30 -10.94
C GLN A 992 -15.10 14.19 -10.49
N ARG A 993 -16.31 13.64 -10.30
CA ARG A 993 -17.45 14.40 -9.78
C ARG A 993 -17.19 14.92 -8.37
N GLY A 994 -16.62 14.08 -7.49
CA GLY A 994 -16.19 14.56 -6.17
C GLY A 994 -15.10 15.64 -6.23
N PHE A 995 -14.17 15.57 -7.18
CA PHE A 995 -13.20 16.65 -7.39
C PHE A 995 -13.87 17.95 -7.86
N TYR A 996 -14.81 17.86 -8.81
CA TYR A 996 -15.49 19.03 -9.38
C TYR A 996 -16.53 19.64 -8.43
N ASP A 997 -17.21 18.84 -7.60
CA ASP A 997 -18.03 19.30 -6.46
C ASP A 997 -17.26 20.30 -5.58
N TYR A 998 -15.93 20.11 -5.42
CA TYR A 998 -15.07 21.01 -4.65
C TYR A 998 -14.70 22.27 -5.45
N ILE A 999 -14.07 22.12 -6.62
CA ILE A 999 -13.44 23.28 -7.29
C ILE A 999 -14.44 24.28 -7.86
N PHE A 1000 -15.67 23.84 -8.17
CA PHE A 1000 -16.75 24.71 -8.65
C PHE A 1000 -17.53 25.40 -7.52
N SER A 1001 -17.14 25.21 -6.25
CA SER A 1001 -17.79 25.86 -5.10
C SER A 1001 -17.57 27.38 -4.99
N GLY A 1002 -16.89 28.00 -5.97
CA GLY A 1002 -16.78 29.46 -6.14
C GLY A 1002 -15.66 30.15 -5.36
N ASN A 1003 -14.75 29.42 -4.73
CA ASN A 1003 -13.58 29.96 -4.01
C ASN A 1003 -12.27 29.42 -4.61
N ASN A 1004 -11.14 30.11 -4.35
CA ASN A 1004 -9.84 29.47 -4.53
C ASN A 1004 -9.77 28.20 -3.66
N TRP A 1005 -9.17 27.15 -4.19
CA TRP A 1005 -9.19 25.79 -3.62
C TRP A 1005 -7.76 25.22 -3.58
N ARG A 1006 -7.48 24.30 -2.65
CA ARG A 1006 -6.20 23.57 -2.64
C ARG A 1006 -6.34 22.16 -3.18
N LEU A 1007 -5.26 21.67 -3.80
CA LEU A 1007 -5.28 20.38 -4.49
C LEU A 1007 -5.54 19.17 -3.57
N GLY A 1008 -4.98 19.17 -2.35
CA GLY A 1008 -5.22 18.13 -1.35
C GLY A 1008 -6.67 18.06 -0.88
N GLU A 1009 -7.30 19.21 -0.67
CA GLU A 1009 -8.73 19.31 -0.31
C GLU A 1009 -9.62 18.74 -1.42
N ALA A 1010 -9.38 19.14 -2.67
CA ALA A 1010 -10.11 18.63 -3.83
C ALA A 1010 -9.92 17.11 -4.03
N ALA A 1011 -8.69 16.61 -3.84
CA ALA A 1011 -8.37 15.19 -3.90
C ALA A 1011 -9.09 14.38 -2.80
N VAL A 1012 -9.19 14.91 -1.57
CA VAL A 1012 -9.95 14.25 -0.50
C VAL A 1012 -11.46 14.32 -0.75
N ARG A 1013 -11.99 15.42 -1.29
CA ARG A 1013 -13.41 15.49 -1.68
C ARG A 1013 -13.77 14.47 -2.78
N ALA A 1014 -12.85 14.23 -3.71
CA ALA A 1014 -12.94 13.18 -4.72
C ALA A 1014 -13.02 11.78 -4.07
N LYS A 1015 -12.08 11.45 -3.18
CA LYS A 1015 -12.05 10.17 -2.46
C LYS A 1015 -13.31 9.96 -1.59
N LEU A 1016 -13.78 11.01 -0.93
CA LEU A 1016 -15.00 10.96 -0.12
C LEU A 1016 -16.23 10.66 -0.97
N ARG A 1017 -16.34 11.18 -2.20
CA ARG A 1017 -17.45 10.83 -3.12
C ARG A 1017 -17.45 9.34 -3.47
N VAL A 1018 -16.27 8.76 -3.72
CA VAL A 1018 -16.11 7.32 -3.97
C VAL A 1018 -16.57 6.50 -2.76
N TYR A 1019 -16.09 6.83 -1.56
CA TYR A 1019 -16.48 6.16 -0.30
C TYR A 1019 -18.00 6.24 -0.03
N GLN A 1020 -18.62 7.39 -0.32
CA GLN A 1020 -20.06 7.60 -0.16
C GLN A 1020 -20.89 6.67 -1.07
N GLU A 1021 -20.48 6.51 -2.33
CA GLU A 1021 -21.35 5.96 -3.37
C GLU A 1021 -21.06 4.51 -3.79
N ALA A 1022 -19.85 4.00 -3.59
CA ALA A 1022 -19.44 2.71 -4.13
C ALA A 1022 -18.92 1.74 -3.05
N ASN A 1023 -19.60 0.61 -2.87
CA ASN A 1023 -19.09 -0.52 -2.08
C ASN A 1023 -17.94 -1.29 -2.77
N LEU A 1024 -17.65 -1.00 -4.05
CA LEU A 1024 -16.77 -1.81 -4.91
C LEU A 1024 -15.57 -1.05 -5.51
N HIS A 1025 -15.42 0.24 -5.23
CA HIS A 1025 -14.40 1.10 -5.85
C HIS A 1025 -13.54 1.89 -4.84
N VAL A 1026 -13.58 1.48 -3.56
CA VAL A 1026 -12.83 2.14 -2.49
C VAL A 1026 -11.30 1.96 -2.65
N ASP A 1027 -10.85 1.04 -3.51
CA ASP A 1027 -9.49 1.04 -4.06
C ASP A 1027 -9.05 2.41 -4.59
N LEU A 1028 -9.93 3.20 -5.23
CA LEU A 1028 -9.55 4.53 -5.71
C LEU A 1028 -9.24 5.53 -4.60
N VAL A 1029 -9.72 5.29 -3.37
CA VAL A 1029 -9.28 6.04 -2.18
C VAL A 1029 -7.80 5.78 -1.91
N HIS A 1030 -7.32 4.56 -2.17
CA HIS A 1030 -5.94 4.14 -1.96
C HIS A 1030 -5.00 4.37 -3.15
N THR A 1031 -5.45 4.14 -4.39
CA THR A 1031 -4.61 4.21 -5.61
C THR A 1031 -4.39 5.64 -6.10
N TYR A 1032 -5.31 6.58 -5.87
CA TYR A 1032 -5.13 7.95 -6.35
C TYR A 1032 -4.24 8.78 -5.43
N THR A 1033 -3.19 9.38 -6.00
CA THR A 1033 -2.17 10.17 -5.31
C THR A 1033 -2.05 11.57 -5.91
N VAL A 1034 -1.83 12.57 -5.06
CA VAL A 1034 -1.44 13.92 -5.49
C VAL A 1034 0.06 13.94 -5.76
N PHE A 1035 0.45 14.21 -7.00
CA PHE A 1035 1.85 14.38 -7.40
C PHE A 1035 2.20 15.86 -7.41
N GLY A 1036 3.08 16.26 -6.49
CA GLY A 1036 3.36 17.65 -6.15
C GLY A 1036 2.81 18.04 -4.77
N ASP A 1037 2.75 19.35 -4.54
CA ASP A 1037 2.37 19.99 -3.28
C ASP A 1037 0.86 19.91 -3.03
N PRO A 1038 0.37 19.21 -1.98
CA PRO A 1038 -1.06 19.14 -1.65
C PRO A 1038 -1.64 20.48 -1.22
N ALA A 1039 -0.82 21.44 -0.78
CA ALA A 1039 -1.26 22.79 -0.46
C ALA A 1039 -1.33 23.73 -1.68
N LEU A 1040 -0.99 23.26 -2.90
CA LEU A 1040 -1.05 24.05 -4.14
C LEU A 1040 -2.40 24.77 -4.27
N LEU A 1041 -2.34 26.10 -4.28
CA LEU A 1041 -3.51 26.97 -4.36
C LEU A 1041 -3.87 27.26 -5.82
N ALA A 1042 -5.12 26.99 -6.18
CA ALA A 1042 -5.65 27.19 -7.51
C ALA A 1042 -6.93 28.06 -7.50
N SER A 1043 -7.26 28.59 -8.68
CA SER A 1043 -8.46 29.41 -8.86
C SER A 1043 -9.67 28.52 -9.15
N SER A 1044 -10.84 28.83 -8.58
CA SER A 1044 -12.10 28.26 -9.08
C SER A 1044 -12.21 28.52 -10.59
N PRO A 1045 -12.71 27.57 -11.40
CA PRO A 1045 -13.09 27.78 -12.80
C PRO A 1045 -13.97 29.02 -13.03
#